data_AF-A0A1F5SA03-F1
#
_entry.id   AF-A0A1F5SA03-F1
#
_cell.length_a   1.000
_cell.length_b   1.000
_cell.length_c   1.000
_cell.angle_alpha   90.00
_cell.angle_beta   90.00
_cell.angle_gamma   90.00
#
_symmetry.space_group_name_H-M   'P 1'
#
loop_
_entity.id
_entity.type
_entity.pdbx_description
1 polymer ?
#
loop_
_entity_poly.entity_id
_entity_poly.type
_entity_poly.pdbx_seq_one_letter_code
_entity_poly.pdbx_strand_id
1 'polypeptide(L)'
;MVYRDKKLPKRCGVKIDGMEFPKLGGKRGLFDSEAAWNGNNLKGLKKTGIFILNIEKGLHKIEFVADKKPNVHNIAINKVDGAQIEYIPKENNQAEDGNRRQWITIAISDLPLQNLEISAKAEKRDKDRDDIKLIIDGEIQKNPDSEYFKNWYWCGTEDNGKEKVFQKEVNLQKGLHYIELWADRMPTLNKLLLHLKKPEEKTGDEKEKMEDKEKKEIQKYNQFHGTNGKEDYDRFDKEMIGAVDYWNNFFAGQEYPPEELLDYNLVKAISYRESRIGYQKGGEIDIMQVGNEGDPALHTLNNDGWVDPLTDKVAREYEIQNGVDEVLDYGGEAQVTTTQDSIYWGIRWLYHKAQGITNDKKRYWRSWKDAVLNYGPGKAEYADYIWMIYKEGIAVEENVRNILWIKKENGAIFLKLLLIIGFSLLIGGFGYYLGVRKYLGESTARKEVSAQEIYKMVDKIFLEDLEDYKKETMQYGDFFEDTLRECRELGCIKQAVVYDKYKTIIEEMRNNEHFLAAMGSLGAENNFFLRDIDNDGKNEIAFLMSDPLNRDNIILSAIDKNIDGNFELTEKNIKWGHSGSIEIFDLTGDLKPEIVSYISFGKGGECLFVYQYDYPEFKEIFTVREFLYPEYTFSDADNDQKMEIKVIGEGADRDIIEEIYEYDPNQNNFVLMSDESQGEGKYEDK
;
A
#
# COMPACT_ATOMS: atom_id res chain seq x y z
N MET A 1 -43.35 4.86 4.05
CA MET A 1 -42.10 5.65 4.12
C MET A 1 -41.53 5.63 2.70
N VAL A 2 -41.58 6.76 1.98
CA VAL A 2 -41.17 6.81 0.56
C VAL A 2 -39.65 6.90 0.52
N TYR A 3 -38.99 5.85 0.03
CA TYR A 3 -37.54 5.82 -0.16
C TYR A 3 -37.15 6.80 -1.28
N ARG A 4 -36.20 7.69 -0.99
CA ARG A 4 -35.54 8.53 -1.99
C ARG A 4 -34.31 7.77 -2.48
N ASP A 5 -34.26 7.44 -3.77
CA ASP A 5 -33.03 7.04 -4.47
C ASP A 5 -31.87 7.97 -4.10
N LYS A 6 -30.87 7.47 -3.36
CA LYS A 6 -29.63 8.22 -3.12
C LYS A 6 -28.80 8.17 -4.40
N LYS A 7 -28.98 9.18 -5.25
CA LYS A 7 -28.15 9.40 -6.44
C LYS A 7 -26.67 9.51 -6.01
N LEU A 8 -25.82 8.62 -6.53
CA LEU A 8 -24.37 8.72 -6.41
C LEU A 8 -23.89 10.15 -6.74
N PRO A 9 -22.91 10.69 -5.99
CA PRO A 9 -22.39 12.03 -6.26
C PRO A 9 -21.79 12.08 -7.66
N LYS A 10 -22.02 13.19 -8.36
CA LYS A 10 -21.33 13.48 -9.62
C LYS A 10 -19.88 13.86 -9.30
N ARG A 11 -18.90 13.22 -9.93
CA ARG A 11 -17.47 13.45 -9.70
C ARG A 11 -16.76 13.78 -11.01
N CYS A 12 -15.77 14.66 -10.92
CA CYS A 12 -14.89 15.01 -12.03
C CYS A 12 -13.47 15.22 -11.48
N GLY A 13 -12.48 14.66 -12.15
CA GLY A 13 -11.06 14.91 -11.90
C GLY A 13 -10.38 15.47 -13.14
N VAL A 14 -9.13 15.89 -13.01
CA VAL A 14 -8.36 16.48 -14.09
C VAL A 14 -7.00 15.81 -14.20
N LYS A 15 -6.53 15.66 -15.43
CA LYS A 15 -5.15 15.31 -15.77
C LYS A 15 -4.55 16.38 -16.67
N ILE A 16 -3.29 16.70 -16.48
CA ILE A 16 -2.56 17.65 -17.33
C ILE A 16 -1.32 16.91 -17.84
N ASP A 17 -1.24 16.68 -19.15
CA ASP A 17 -0.19 15.85 -19.77
C ASP A 17 -0.05 14.46 -19.14
N GLY A 18 -1.18 13.87 -18.74
CA GLY A 18 -1.22 12.58 -18.07
C GLY A 18 -0.89 12.64 -16.57
N MET A 19 -0.34 13.75 -16.07
CA MET A 19 -0.14 13.99 -14.63
C MET A 19 -1.48 13.99 -13.92
N GLU A 20 -1.62 13.13 -12.91
CA GLU A 20 -2.76 13.12 -12.01
C GLU A 20 -2.47 13.94 -10.76
N PHE A 21 -3.53 14.42 -10.13
CA PHE A 21 -3.48 15.14 -8.87
C PHE A 21 -4.15 14.26 -7.82
N PRO A 22 -3.52 13.21 -7.28
CA PRO A 22 -4.15 12.31 -6.31
C PRO A 22 -4.28 12.96 -4.93
N LYS A 23 -5.04 12.31 -4.06
CA LYS A 23 -5.16 12.69 -2.65
C LYS A 23 -3.82 12.54 -1.90
N LEU A 24 -3.46 13.48 -1.02
CA LEU A 24 -2.18 13.39 -0.27
C LEU A 24 -2.11 12.22 0.74
N GLY A 25 -3.26 11.73 1.21
CA GLY A 25 -3.33 10.58 2.12
C GLY A 25 -4.61 9.77 1.92
N GLY A 26 -4.47 8.49 1.54
CA GLY A 26 -5.58 7.54 1.43
C GLY A 26 -5.66 6.80 0.08
N LYS A 27 -6.81 6.14 -0.16
CA LYS A 27 -7.10 5.37 -1.38
C LYS A 27 -6.78 6.20 -2.63
N ARG A 28 -6.06 5.60 -3.58
CA ARG A 28 -5.71 6.19 -4.87
C ARG A 28 -6.98 6.36 -5.70
N GLY A 29 -7.34 7.59 -6.06
CA GLY A 29 -8.51 7.85 -6.88
C GLY A 29 -8.52 9.28 -7.43
N LEU A 30 -8.60 9.39 -8.76
CA LEU A 30 -8.68 10.67 -9.50
C LEU A 30 -9.86 11.55 -9.03
N PHE A 31 -10.93 10.93 -8.52
CA PHE A 31 -12.16 11.59 -8.10
C PHE A 31 -12.21 12.01 -6.63
N ASP A 32 -11.26 11.53 -5.82
CA ASP A 32 -11.22 11.76 -4.37
C ASP A 32 -10.10 12.73 -3.95
N SER A 33 -9.38 13.25 -4.93
CA SER A 33 -8.39 14.31 -4.79
C SER A 33 -8.98 15.60 -4.20
N GLU A 34 -8.16 16.34 -3.46
CA GLU A 34 -8.45 17.70 -3.02
C GLU A 34 -8.72 18.64 -4.20
N ALA A 35 -8.15 18.38 -5.39
CA ALA A 35 -8.38 19.15 -6.62
C ALA A 35 -9.63 18.71 -7.40
N ALA A 36 -10.21 17.54 -7.11
CA ALA A 36 -11.38 17.02 -7.82
C ALA A 36 -12.66 17.83 -7.53
N TRP A 37 -13.61 17.79 -8.46
CA TRP A 37 -14.96 18.32 -8.28
C TRP A 37 -15.90 17.18 -7.84
N ASN A 38 -15.92 16.93 -6.53
CA ASN A 38 -16.78 15.90 -5.94
C ASN A 38 -18.12 16.49 -5.48
N GLY A 39 -19.23 16.01 -6.03
CA GLY A 39 -20.58 16.50 -5.75
C GLY A 39 -21.00 16.46 -4.28
N ASN A 40 -20.45 15.54 -3.49
CA ASN A 40 -20.67 15.50 -2.03
C ASN A 40 -20.05 16.72 -1.34
N ASN A 41 -18.83 17.09 -1.74
CA ASN A 41 -18.11 18.22 -1.16
C ASN A 41 -18.63 19.56 -1.68
N LEU A 42 -19.06 19.60 -2.95
CA LEU A 42 -19.53 20.80 -3.62
C LEU A 42 -20.99 21.14 -3.32
N LYS A 43 -21.81 20.14 -2.99
CA LYS A 43 -23.26 20.29 -2.74
C LYS A 43 -23.99 20.98 -3.91
N GLY A 44 -23.55 20.69 -5.14
CA GLY A 44 -24.12 21.25 -6.37
C GLY A 44 -23.66 22.66 -6.73
N LEU A 45 -22.66 23.22 -6.03
CA LEU A 45 -22.12 24.55 -6.26
C LEU A 45 -20.76 24.52 -6.97
N LYS A 46 -20.31 25.66 -7.47
CA LYS A 46 -19.06 25.80 -8.22
C LYS A 46 -17.83 25.75 -7.33
N LYS A 47 -16.76 25.21 -7.92
CA LYS A 47 -15.40 25.24 -7.39
C LYS A 47 -14.42 25.65 -8.47
N THR A 48 -13.42 26.43 -8.07
CA THR A 48 -12.30 26.84 -8.92
C THR A 48 -11.06 26.00 -8.56
N GLY A 49 -10.51 25.29 -9.54
CA GLY A 49 -9.20 24.65 -9.43
C GLY A 49 -8.13 25.55 -10.06
N ILE A 50 -7.04 25.79 -9.34
CA ILE A 50 -5.87 26.55 -9.82
C ILE A 50 -4.68 25.59 -9.83
N PHE A 51 -4.10 25.34 -10.99
CA PHE A 51 -2.99 24.40 -11.15
C PHE A 51 -1.73 25.19 -11.48
N ILE A 52 -0.70 25.05 -10.64
CA ILE A 52 0.59 25.72 -10.77
C ILE A 52 1.64 24.66 -11.04
N LEU A 53 2.12 24.63 -12.29
CA LEU A 53 2.98 23.58 -12.83
C LEU A 53 4.14 24.20 -13.59
N ASN A 54 5.28 23.50 -13.62
CA ASN A 54 6.29 23.72 -14.64
C ASN A 54 6.00 22.80 -15.82
N ILE A 55 5.67 23.36 -16.97
CA ILE A 55 5.43 22.62 -18.21
C ILE A 55 6.38 23.12 -19.29
N GLU A 56 6.84 22.21 -20.14
CA GLU A 56 7.72 22.57 -21.25
C GLU A 56 7.01 23.51 -22.22
N LYS A 57 7.75 24.17 -23.10
CA LYS A 57 7.13 24.95 -24.16
C LYS A 57 6.59 23.99 -25.22
N GLY A 58 5.27 23.90 -25.37
CA GLY A 58 4.71 23.07 -26.43
C GLY A 58 3.20 22.98 -26.48
N LEU A 59 2.74 21.87 -27.04
CA LEU A 59 1.34 21.46 -27.02
C LEU A 59 1.11 20.62 -25.77
N HIS A 60 0.07 20.96 -25.02
CA HIS A 60 -0.30 20.29 -23.78
C HIS A 60 -1.75 19.84 -23.84
N LYS A 61 -2.06 18.75 -23.13
CA LYS A 61 -3.40 18.18 -23.04
C LYS A 61 -3.94 18.36 -21.62
N ILE A 62 -5.07 19.05 -21.50
CA ILE A 62 -5.87 19.08 -20.26
C ILE A 62 -7.06 18.15 -20.46
N GLU A 63 -7.14 17.11 -19.64
CA GLU A 63 -8.17 16.08 -19.70
C GLU A 63 -9.05 16.12 -18.46
N PHE A 64 -10.35 16.25 -18.67
CA PHE A 64 -11.35 16.14 -17.60
C PHE A 64 -11.98 14.76 -17.67
N VAL A 65 -11.80 13.99 -16.60
CA VAL A 65 -12.40 12.66 -16.45
C VAL A 65 -13.60 12.80 -15.53
N ALA A 66 -14.76 12.25 -15.87
CA ALA A 66 -15.97 12.38 -15.07
C ALA A 66 -16.83 11.12 -15.13
N ASP A 67 -17.51 10.81 -14.02
CA ASP A 67 -18.46 9.68 -13.95
C ASP A 67 -19.86 10.02 -14.48
N LYS A 68 -20.14 11.31 -14.62
CA LYS A 68 -21.38 11.90 -15.14
C LYS A 68 -21.04 13.07 -16.06
N LYS A 69 -22.00 13.99 -16.26
CA LYS A 69 -21.87 15.16 -17.13
C LYS A 69 -21.69 16.44 -16.28
N PRO A 70 -20.48 16.76 -15.79
CA PRO A 70 -20.20 18.04 -15.15
C PRO A 70 -20.25 19.17 -16.18
N ASN A 71 -20.37 20.41 -15.72
CA ASN A 71 -20.30 21.59 -16.58
C ASN A 71 -19.02 22.37 -16.28
N VAL A 72 -18.15 22.52 -17.28
CA VAL A 72 -16.95 23.34 -17.18
C VAL A 72 -17.31 24.76 -17.62
N HIS A 73 -17.26 25.71 -16.68
CA HIS A 73 -17.67 27.08 -16.93
C HIS A 73 -16.60 27.91 -17.65
N ASN A 74 -15.34 27.76 -17.24
CA ASN A 74 -14.22 28.54 -17.77
C ASN A 74 -12.91 27.77 -17.61
N ILE A 75 -12.00 27.96 -18.56
CA ILE A 75 -10.60 27.53 -18.49
C ILE A 75 -9.75 28.74 -18.87
N ALA A 76 -8.80 29.09 -18.01
CA ALA A 76 -7.84 30.15 -18.28
C ALA A 76 -6.43 29.63 -18.03
N ILE A 77 -5.55 29.85 -18.99
CA ILE A 77 -4.15 29.45 -18.94
C ILE A 77 -3.33 30.72 -19.01
N ASN A 78 -2.46 30.93 -18.03
CA ASN A 78 -1.58 32.08 -17.98
C ASN A 78 -0.15 31.58 -17.82
N LYS A 79 0.76 32.14 -18.63
CA LYS A 79 2.19 32.01 -18.37
C LYS A 79 2.55 32.96 -17.24
N VAL A 80 3.31 32.49 -16.26
CA VAL A 80 3.82 33.33 -15.19
C VAL A 80 5.34 33.38 -15.29
N ASP A 81 5.87 34.59 -15.42
CA ASP A 81 7.31 34.83 -15.46
C ASP A 81 7.77 35.29 -14.08
N GLY A 82 8.61 34.47 -13.44
CA GLY A 82 9.21 34.78 -12.13
C GLY A 82 8.69 33.94 -10.97
N ALA A 83 9.24 34.19 -9.80
CA ALA A 83 8.97 33.42 -8.58
C ALA A 83 7.72 33.90 -7.82
N GLN A 84 7.07 34.97 -8.28
CA GLN A 84 5.89 35.52 -7.64
C GLN A 84 4.69 35.30 -8.56
N ILE A 85 3.71 34.53 -8.07
CA ILE A 85 2.48 34.23 -8.79
C ILE A 85 1.35 34.97 -8.10
N GLU A 86 0.75 35.92 -8.82
CA GLU A 86 -0.41 36.67 -8.35
C GLU A 86 -1.68 36.20 -9.07
N TYR A 87 -2.69 35.85 -8.29
CA TYR A 87 -4.03 35.57 -8.79
C TYR A 87 -5.02 36.55 -8.18
N ILE A 88 -5.55 37.41 -9.04
CA ILE A 88 -6.66 38.32 -8.74
C ILE A 88 -7.86 37.85 -9.56
N PRO A 89 -8.97 37.43 -8.92
CA PRO A 89 -10.13 36.99 -9.67
C PRO A 89 -10.72 38.14 -10.52
N LYS A 90 -10.95 37.87 -11.81
CA LYS A 90 -11.36 38.90 -12.81
C LYS A 90 -12.79 39.42 -12.62
N GLU A 91 -13.67 38.60 -12.07
CA GLU A 91 -15.04 38.93 -11.69
C GLU A 91 -15.19 38.57 -10.21
N ASN A 92 -16.10 39.24 -9.48
CA ASN A 92 -16.43 38.97 -8.07
C ASN A 92 -16.46 37.46 -7.82
N ASN A 93 -15.33 36.91 -7.39
CA ASN A 93 -15.19 35.50 -7.06
C ASN A 93 -15.69 35.39 -5.64
N GLN A 94 -16.98 35.66 -5.50
CA GLN A 94 -17.73 35.44 -4.30
C GLN A 94 -18.18 33.98 -4.35
N ALA A 95 -18.00 33.26 -3.26
CA ALA A 95 -18.53 31.92 -3.17
C ALA A 95 -20.07 31.96 -3.35
N GLU A 96 -20.62 31.05 -4.15
CA GLU A 96 -22.07 30.84 -4.18
C GLU A 96 -22.58 30.44 -2.79
N ASP A 97 -23.78 30.91 -2.44
CA ASP A 97 -24.37 30.69 -1.12
C ASP A 97 -24.53 29.19 -0.80
N GLY A 98 -23.71 28.68 0.12
CA GLY A 98 -23.76 27.29 0.53
C GLY A 98 -22.94 27.00 1.78
N ASN A 99 -23.24 25.88 2.43
CA ASN A 99 -22.68 25.57 3.74
C ASN A 99 -21.48 24.62 3.65
N ARG A 100 -20.35 24.99 4.26
CA ARG A 100 -19.16 24.14 4.50
C ARG A 100 -18.78 23.26 3.30
N ARG A 101 -18.32 23.92 2.25
CA ARG A 101 -17.98 23.25 0.99
C ARG A 101 -16.63 23.71 0.46
N GLN A 102 -16.01 22.90 -0.37
CA GLN A 102 -14.87 23.36 -1.16
C GLN A 102 -15.31 24.48 -2.11
N TRP A 103 -14.45 25.48 -2.24
CA TRP A 103 -14.69 26.62 -3.11
C TRP A 103 -13.49 26.90 -4.02
N ILE A 104 -12.28 26.95 -3.49
CA ILE A 104 -11.05 27.09 -4.28
C ILE A 104 -10.05 26.04 -3.83
N THR A 105 -9.40 25.37 -4.78
CA THR A 105 -8.23 24.52 -4.51
C THR A 105 -7.10 24.95 -5.41
N ILE A 106 -5.92 25.13 -4.83
CA ILE A 106 -4.67 25.36 -5.56
C ILE A 106 -3.86 24.08 -5.46
N ALA A 107 -3.49 23.51 -6.59
CA ALA A 107 -2.57 22.38 -6.70
C ALA A 107 -1.23 22.90 -7.24
N ILE A 108 -0.16 22.64 -6.50
CA ILE A 108 1.20 23.02 -6.86
C ILE A 108 1.97 21.72 -7.09
N SER A 109 2.56 21.53 -8.26
CA SER A 109 3.33 20.32 -8.58
C SER A 109 4.78 20.68 -8.87
N ASP A 110 5.69 20.02 -8.14
CA ASP A 110 7.15 20.10 -8.29
C ASP A 110 7.75 21.50 -8.23
N LEU A 111 7.03 22.41 -7.57
CA LEU A 111 7.45 23.80 -7.36
C LEU A 111 7.50 24.10 -5.86
N PRO A 112 8.67 24.48 -5.31
CA PRO A 112 8.79 24.80 -3.90
C PRO A 112 8.09 26.13 -3.60
N LEU A 113 7.23 26.15 -2.57
CA LEU A 113 6.52 27.34 -2.13
C LEU A 113 7.15 27.87 -0.84
N GLN A 114 7.71 29.08 -0.89
CA GLN A 114 8.31 29.72 0.28
C GLN A 114 7.27 30.45 1.11
N ASN A 115 6.54 31.38 0.49
CA ASN A 115 5.55 32.22 1.17
C ASN A 115 4.19 32.15 0.50
N LEU A 116 3.14 32.20 1.32
CA LEU A 116 1.76 32.25 0.90
C LEU A 116 1.10 33.48 1.53
N GLU A 117 0.47 34.30 0.70
CA GLU A 117 -0.37 35.41 1.11
C GLU A 117 -1.76 35.28 0.48
N ILE A 118 -2.80 35.37 1.30
CA ILE A 118 -4.20 35.29 0.86
C ILE A 118 -4.94 36.45 1.49
N SER A 119 -5.62 37.25 0.68
CA SER A 119 -6.49 38.33 1.14
C SER A 119 -7.94 38.05 0.81
N ALA A 120 -8.80 38.03 1.83
CA ALA A 120 -10.21 37.72 1.68
C ALA A 120 -11.09 38.52 2.67
N LYS A 121 -12.41 38.50 2.41
CA LYS A 121 -13.45 39.15 3.22
C LYS A 121 -14.52 38.15 3.60
N ALA A 122 -14.95 38.26 4.86
CA ALA A 122 -16.02 37.49 5.46
C ALA A 122 -16.97 38.46 6.18
N GLU A 123 -18.26 38.46 5.83
CA GLU A 123 -19.26 39.38 6.39
C GLU A 123 -20.09 38.72 7.50
N LYS A 124 -20.37 39.49 8.55
CA LYS A 124 -21.45 39.16 9.49
C LYS A 124 -22.78 39.48 8.84
N ARG A 125 -23.70 38.52 8.84
CA ARG A 125 -25.09 38.73 8.37
C ARG A 125 -26.05 38.55 9.54
N ASP A 126 -27.29 39.01 9.38
CA ASP A 126 -28.27 39.02 10.48
C ASP A 126 -28.64 37.62 11.00
N LYS A 127 -28.51 36.58 10.16
CA LYS A 127 -28.96 35.21 10.46
C LYS A 127 -27.86 34.15 10.35
N ASP A 128 -26.74 34.51 9.73
CA ASP A 128 -25.60 33.63 9.52
C ASP A 128 -24.36 34.48 9.26
N ARG A 129 -23.24 33.87 8.88
CA ARG A 129 -22.01 34.59 8.57
C ARG A 129 -21.28 33.92 7.42
N ASP A 130 -20.52 34.71 6.69
CA ASP A 130 -19.57 34.17 5.74
C ASP A 130 -18.34 33.72 6.52
N ASP A 131 -17.85 32.51 6.27
CA ASP A 131 -16.64 31.99 6.91
C ASP A 131 -15.74 31.33 5.84
N ILE A 132 -14.41 31.43 5.99
CA ILE A 132 -13.44 30.74 5.14
C ILE A 132 -12.49 29.91 6.00
N LYS A 133 -12.41 28.62 5.71
CA LYS A 133 -11.44 27.70 6.28
C LYS A 133 -10.30 27.51 5.29
N LEU A 134 -9.08 27.65 5.79
CA LEU A 134 -7.84 27.41 5.05
C LEU A 134 -7.25 26.07 5.46
N ILE A 135 -6.92 25.24 4.48
CA ILE A 135 -6.25 23.95 4.66
C ILE A 135 -5.00 23.96 3.78
N ILE A 136 -3.86 23.58 4.32
CA ILE A 136 -2.60 23.40 3.58
C ILE A 136 -2.14 21.97 3.83
N ASP A 137 -2.06 21.16 2.77
CA ASP A 137 -1.69 19.74 2.83
C ASP A 137 -2.47 18.94 3.90
N GLY A 138 -3.78 19.16 3.97
CA GLY A 138 -4.66 18.53 4.95
C GLY A 138 -4.64 19.18 6.35
N GLU A 139 -3.70 20.09 6.63
CA GLU A 139 -3.62 20.81 7.90
C GLU A 139 -4.45 22.09 7.90
N ILE A 140 -5.44 22.16 8.80
CA ILE A 140 -6.27 23.36 9.00
C ILE A 140 -5.42 24.47 9.63
N GLN A 141 -5.33 25.62 8.95
CA GLN A 141 -4.68 26.80 9.48
C GLN A 141 -5.64 27.53 10.43
N LYS A 142 -5.27 27.62 11.71
CA LYS A 142 -6.15 28.12 12.76
C LYS A 142 -6.28 29.63 12.75
N ASN A 143 -7.48 30.12 13.09
CA ASN A 143 -7.73 31.54 13.35
C ASN A 143 -7.08 31.94 14.69
N PRO A 144 -6.09 32.86 14.71
CA PRO A 144 -5.48 33.30 15.96
C PRO A 144 -6.39 34.20 16.80
N ASP A 145 -7.44 34.79 16.20
CA ASP A 145 -8.27 35.81 16.85
C ASP A 145 -9.49 35.20 17.57
N SER A 146 -9.76 33.89 17.40
CA SER A 146 -10.95 33.26 17.97
C SER A 146 -10.76 31.78 18.29
N GLU A 147 -10.93 31.41 19.56
CA GLU A 147 -10.96 30.01 20.01
C GLU A 147 -12.25 29.28 19.58
N TYR A 148 -13.37 29.99 19.54
CA TYR A 148 -14.67 29.42 19.14
C TYR A 148 -14.72 29.11 17.64
N PHE A 149 -14.11 29.97 16.82
CA PHE A 149 -14.05 29.82 15.37
C PHE A 149 -12.65 29.44 14.88
N LYS A 150 -11.87 28.73 15.72
CA LYS A 150 -10.46 28.43 15.45
C LYS A 150 -10.18 27.71 14.13
N ASN A 151 -11.17 27.03 13.53
CA ASN A 151 -11.01 26.34 12.24
C ASN A 151 -11.49 27.17 11.03
N TRP A 152 -11.86 28.44 11.23
CA TRP A 152 -12.31 29.38 10.21
C TRP A 152 -11.42 30.63 10.28
N TYR A 153 -10.38 30.67 9.47
CA TYR A 153 -9.36 31.72 9.53
C TYR A 153 -9.95 33.11 9.27
N TRP A 154 -10.85 33.20 8.28
CA TRP A 154 -11.74 34.34 8.09
C TRP A 154 -13.10 34.00 8.65
N CYS A 155 -13.61 34.82 9.56
CA CYS A 155 -14.86 34.59 10.26
C CYS A 155 -15.69 35.87 10.23
N GLY A 156 -16.88 35.80 9.65
CA GLY A 156 -17.70 36.99 9.45
C GLY A 156 -18.06 37.70 10.75
N THR A 157 -18.19 36.95 11.85
CA THR A 157 -18.46 37.52 13.19
C THR A 157 -17.34 38.45 13.65
N GLU A 158 -16.08 38.05 13.44
CA GLU A 158 -14.90 38.76 13.92
C GLU A 158 -14.46 39.84 12.92
N ASP A 159 -14.47 39.48 11.63
CA ASP A 159 -13.93 40.33 10.55
C ASP A 159 -14.94 41.40 10.12
N ASN A 160 -16.25 41.13 10.26
CA ASN A 160 -17.36 42.06 9.96
C ASN A 160 -17.22 42.77 8.59
N GLY A 161 -16.87 42.00 7.56
CA GLY A 161 -16.69 42.46 6.18
C GLY A 161 -15.35 43.16 5.90
N LYS A 162 -14.50 43.34 6.92
CA LYS A 162 -13.16 43.87 6.73
C LYS A 162 -12.29 42.84 6.01
N GLU A 163 -11.37 43.37 5.22
CA GLU A 163 -10.35 42.56 4.58
C GLU A 163 -9.35 42.07 5.63
N LYS A 164 -9.05 40.77 5.58
CA LYS A 164 -8.06 40.14 6.44
C LYS A 164 -7.09 39.36 5.58
N VAL A 165 -5.82 39.43 5.94
CA VAL A 165 -4.72 38.80 5.20
C VAL A 165 -4.18 37.62 6.03
N PHE A 166 -4.11 36.45 5.41
CA PHE A 166 -3.25 35.36 5.84
C PHE A 166 -1.89 35.56 5.18
N GLN A 167 -0.82 35.55 5.96
CA GLN A 167 0.54 35.59 5.44
C GLN A 167 1.41 34.65 6.27
N LYS A 168 2.07 33.70 5.62
CA LYS A 168 2.92 32.72 6.29
C LYS A 168 4.05 32.25 5.38
N GLU A 169 5.23 32.08 5.98
CA GLU A 169 6.30 31.29 5.40
C GLU A 169 5.95 29.81 5.58
N VAL A 170 5.58 29.15 4.49
CA VAL A 170 5.08 27.77 4.49
C VAL A 170 6.18 26.77 4.18
N ASN A 171 7.24 27.18 3.47
CA ASN A 171 8.42 26.37 3.16
C ASN A 171 8.11 24.96 2.63
N LEU A 172 7.08 24.86 1.78
CA LEU A 172 6.74 23.61 1.10
C LEU A 172 7.85 23.29 0.10
N GLN A 173 8.35 22.06 0.16
CA GLN A 173 9.43 21.60 -0.71
C GLN A 173 8.91 21.32 -2.13
N LYS A 174 9.76 20.79 -3.01
CA LYS A 174 9.28 20.23 -4.27
C LYS A 174 8.40 19.01 -3.99
N GLY A 175 7.28 18.94 -4.68
CA GLY A 175 6.32 17.84 -4.60
C GLY A 175 4.92 18.32 -4.98
N LEU A 176 3.93 17.47 -4.73
CA LEU A 176 2.53 17.81 -4.89
C LEU A 176 1.98 18.38 -3.58
N HIS A 177 1.48 19.61 -3.65
CA HIS A 177 0.90 20.33 -2.52
C HIS A 177 -0.50 20.86 -2.84
N TYR A 178 -1.36 20.91 -1.83
CA TYR A 178 -2.69 21.51 -1.95
C TYR A 178 -2.91 22.63 -0.94
N ILE A 179 -3.48 23.72 -1.42
CA ILE A 179 -4.03 24.80 -0.60
C ILE A 179 -5.52 24.87 -0.90
N GLU A 180 -6.35 24.63 0.10
CA GLU A 180 -7.81 24.61 -0.04
C GLU A 180 -8.46 25.77 0.73
N LEU A 181 -9.39 26.44 0.07
CA LEU A 181 -10.33 27.38 0.68
C LEU A 181 -11.72 26.76 0.67
N TRP A 182 -12.23 26.51 1.86
CA TRP A 182 -13.59 26.04 2.09
C TRP A 182 -14.46 27.20 2.56
N ALA A 183 -15.62 27.37 1.93
CA ALA A 183 -16.54 28.47 2.22
C ALA A 183 -17.75 27.98 3.04
N ASP A 184 -18.19 28.84 3.96
CA ASP A 184 -19.56 28.88 4.47
C ASP A 184 -20.21 30.18 3.99
N ARG A 185 -21.40 30.10 3.40
CA ARG A 185 -22.15 31.19 2.77
C ARG A 185 -21.40 31.82 1.59
N MET A 186 -21.21 33.15 1.58
CA MET A 186 -20.75 33.90 0.40
C MET A 186 -19.52 34.79 0.64
N PRO A 187 -18.41 34.27 1.19
CA PRO A 187 -17.18 35.04 1.34
C PRO A 187 -16.59 35.44 -0.02
N THR A 188 -15.68 36.43 -0.01
CA THR A 188 -15.03 36.93 -1.22
C THR A 188 -13.51 36.83 -1.10
N LEU A 189 -12.86 36.33 -2.16
CA LEU A 189 -11.40 36.31 -2.29
C LEU A 189 -10.99 37.53 -3.08
N ASN A 190 -10.14 38.37 -2.51
CA ASN A 190 -9.63 39.56 -3.19
C ASN A 190 -8.34 39.23 -3.95
N LYS A 191 -7.43 38.50 -3.30
CA LYS A 191 -6.09 38.25 -3.83
C LYS A 191 -5.48 36.97 -3.25
N LEU A 192 -4.76 36.26 -4.10
CA LEU A 192 -3.86 35.16 -3.75
C LEU A 192 -2.48 35.49 -4.31
N LEU A 193 -1.46 35.37 -3.47
CA LEU A 193 -0.08 35.65 -3.83
C LEU A 193 0.81 34.51 -3.32
N LEU A 194 1.51 33.88 -4.25
CA LEU A 194 2.45 32.79 -3.96
C LEU A 194 3.85 33.25 -4.30
N HIS A 195 4.78 33.04 -3.37
CA HIS A 195 6.21 33.24 -3.61
C HIS A 195 6.88 31.88 -3.65
N LEU A 196 7.16 31.42 -4.86
CA LEU A 196 7.97 30.25 -5.11
C LEU A 196 9.39 30.51 -4.62
N LYS A 197 10.05 29.49 -4.08
CA LYS A 197 11.48 29.58 -3.83
C LYS A 197 12.16 29.66 -5.21
N LYS A 198 12.88 30.76 -5.49
CA LYS A 198 13.69 30.83 -6.72
C LYS A 198 14.60 29.60 -6.74
N PRO A 199 14.71 28.88 -7.87
CA PRO A 199 15.83 27.96 -8.02
C PRO A 199 17.08 28.80 -7.78
N GLU A 200 17.86 28.43 -6.77
CA GLU A 200 19.11 29.13 -6.47
C GLU A 200 19.91 29.11 -7.79
N GLU A 201 20.08 30.29 -8.42
CA GLU A 201 20.92 30.43 -9.60
C GLU A 201 22.34 30.09 -9.14
N LYS A 202 22.70 28.81 -9.30
CA LYS A 202 23.98 28.28 -8.83
C LYS A 202 25.08 29.07 -9.52
N THR A 203 25.78 29.90 -8.76
CA THR A 203 26.99 30.58 -9.23
C THR A 203 28.03 29.52 -9.62
N GLY A 204 28.81 29.79 -10.66
CA GLY A 204 29.71 28.79 -11.29
C GLY A 204 30.67 28.10 -10.32
N ASP A 205 31.07 28.77 -9.23
CA ASP A 205 31.97 28.24 -8.21
C ASP A 205 31.28 27.33 -7.17
N GLU A 206 29.94 27.39 -7.06
CA GLU A 206 29.15 26.51 -6.19
C GLU A 206 28.67 25.25 -6.90
N LYS A 207 28.65 25.20 -8.24
CA LYS A 207 28.43 23.95 -8.97
C LYS A 207 29.54 22.93 -8.68
N GLU A 208 30.79 23.38 -8.64
CA GLU A 208 31.95 22.53 -8.36
C GLU A 208 32.06 22.12 -6.87
N LYS A 209 31.42 22.87 -5.95
CA LYS A 209 31.42 22.55 -4.51
C LYS A 209 30.13 21.91 -3.98
N MET A 210 29.00 22.02 -4.67
CA MET A 210 27.77 21.26 -4.34
C MET A 210 27.78 19.85 -4.91
N GLU A 211 28.46 19.59 -6.04
CA GLU A 211 28.68 18.21 -6.52
C GLU A 211 29.48 17.37 -5.51
N ASP A 212 30.30 18.00 -4.67
CA ASP A 212 31.01 17.32 -3.58
C ASP A 212 30.26 17.28 -2.24
N LYS A 213 29.14 18.01 -2.07
CA LYS A 213 28.42 18.13 -0.78
C LYS A 213 27.03 17.50 -0.73
N GLU A 214 26.40 17.26 -1.87
CA GLU A 214 25.29 16.31 -2.00
C GLU A 214 25.77 15.01 -2.66
N LYS A 215 26.99 14.57 -2.36
CA LYS A 215 27.23 13.13 -2.29
C LYS A 215 26.25 12.64 -1.25
N LYS A 216 25.08 12.18 -1.71
CA LYS A 216 24.20 11.35 -0.90
C LYS A 216 25.16 10.37 -0.23
N GLU A 217 25.04 10.15 1.07
CA GLU A 217 25.82 9.10 1.72
C GLU A 217 25.06 7.78 1.62
N ILE A 218 25.76 6.75 1.13
CA ILE A 218 25.87 5.45 1.78
C ILE A 218 24.95 5.14 2.97
N GLN A 219 23.65 4.85 2.84
CA GLN A 219 22.86 4.56 4.04
C GLN A 219 23.39 3.31 4.73
N LYS A 220 23.73 3.45 6.01
CA LYS A 220 24.20 2.35 6.85
C LYS A 220 23.03 1.55 7.39
N TYR A 221 23.07 0.25 7.18
CA TYR A 221 22.02 -0.67 7.63
C TYR A 221 22.30 -1.16 9.06
N ASN A 222 21.23 -1.44 9.78
CA ASN A 222 21.27 -1.89 11.15
C ASN A 222 21.63 -3.38 11.19
N GLN A 223 22.82 -3.66 11.71
CA GLN A 223 23.40 -5.00 11.73
C GLN A 223 22.83 -5.91 12.83
N PHE A 224 22.02 -5.37 13.76
CA PHE A 224 21.57 -6.08 14.97
C PHE A 224 20.38 -7.03 14.77
N HIS A 225 19.79 -7.11 13.57
CA HIS A 225 18.55 -7.87 13.31
C HIS A 225 18.62 -8.87 12.15
N GLY A 226 19.82 -9.24 11.66
CA GLY A 226 19.92 -10.38 10.74
C GLY A 226 19.53 -11.70 11.42
N THR A 227 19.08 -12.70 10.65
CA THR A 227 18.68 -14.04 11.13
C THR A 227 19.73 -14.70 12.03
N ASN A 228 21.01 -14.34 11.86
CA ASN A 228 22.11 -14.82 12.69
C ASN A 228 22.76 -13.75 13.60
N GLY A 229 22.21 -12.52 13.62
CA GLY A 229 22.69 -11.39 14.45
C GLY A 229 24.12 -10.91 14.16
N LYS A 230 24.72 -11.29 13.02
CA LYS A 230 26.14 -11.04 12.69
C LYS A 230 26.38 -10.67 11.22
N GLU A 231 25.33 -10.28 10.52
CA GLU A 231 25.43 -9.93 9.11
C GLU A 231 25.92 -8.49 8.98
N ASP A 232 26.79 -8.24 8.00
CA ASP A 232 27.28 -6.92 7.61
C ASP A 232 26.66 -6.54 6.28
N TYR A 233 25.50 -5.90 6.34
CA TYR A 233 24.79 -5.35 5.18
C TYR A 233 25.49 -4.14 4.55
N ASP A 234 26.62 -3.67 5.09
CA ASP A 234 27.39 -2.55 4.53
C ASP A 234 28.68 -3.03 3.82
N ARG A 235 28.94 -4.35 3.78
CA ARG A 235 30.21 -4.94 3.33
C ARG A 235 30.60 -4.67 1.86
N PHE A 236 29.62 -4.32 1.01
CA PHE A 236 29.83 -4.02 -0.41
C PHE A 236 29.51 -2.57 -0.80
N ASP A 237 29.39 -1.69 0.19
CA ASP A 237 29.09 -0.27 -0.04
C ASP A 237 30.09 0.39 -1.00
N LYS A 238 31.37 0.03 -0.91
CA LYS A 238 32.44 0.59 -1.74
C LYS A 238 32.29 0.17 -3.21
N GLU A 239 32.01 -1.11 -3.43
CA GLU A 239 31.76 -1.70 -4.75
C GLU A 239 30.53 -1.08 -5.39
N MET A 240 29.42 -0.94 -4.64
CA MET A 240 28.19 -0.30 -5.12
C MET A 240 28.43 1.16 -5.51
N ILE A 241 29.11 1.94 -4.66
CA ILE A 241 29.45 3.34 -4.98
C ILE A 241 30.30 3.40 -6.26
N GLY A 242 31.37 2.60 -6.34
CA GLY A 242 32.28 2.64 -7.48
C GLY A 242 31.60 2.28 -8.81
N ALA A 243 30.74 1.25 -8.80
CA ALA A 243 30.00 0.84 -9.99
C ALA A 243 28.90 1.85 -10.38
N VAL A 244 28.17 2.39 -9.39
CA VAL A 244 27.16 3.44 -9.65
C VAL A 244 27.81 4.71 -10.18
N ASP A 245 28.92 5.16 -9.60
CA ASP A 245 29.65 6.34 -10.09
C ASP A 245 30.15 6.13 -11.52
N TYR A 246 30.69 4.96 -11.84
CA TYR A 246 31.12 4.63 -13.19
C TYR A 246 29.98 4.74 -14.20
N TRP A 247 28.86 4.05 -13.94
CA TRP A 247 27.73 4.04 -14.88
C TRP A 247 26.99 5.37 -14.93
N ASN A 248 26.84 6.07 -13.81
CA ASN A 248 26.30 7.43 -13.80
C ASN A 248 27.14 8.36 -14.68
N ASN A 249 28.47 8.32 -14.57
CA ASN A 249 29.34 9.14 -15.42
C ASN A 249 29.23 8.76 -16.90
N PHE A 250 29.13 7.46 -17.21
CA PHE A 250 28.92 6.98 -18.58
C PHE A 250 27.60 7.51 -19.17
N PHE A 251 26.48 7.33 -18.47
CA PHE A 251 25.15 7.71 -18.97
C PHE A 251 24.87 9.22 -18.91
N ALA A 252 25.46 9.93 -17.95
CA ALA A 252 25.37 11.40 -17.88
C ALA A 252 26.05 12.10 -19.07
N GLY A 253 27.06 11.46 -19.67
CA GLY A 253 27.79 11.99 -20.83
C GLY A 253 27.11 11.77 -22.18
N GLN A 254 25.95 11.11 -22.23
CA GLN A 254 25.27 10.76 -23.47
C GLN A 254 24.37 11.89 -24.00
N GLU A 255 23.92 11.77 -25.27
CA GLU A 255 23.02 12.73 -25.91
C GLU A 255 21.66 12.83 -25.17
N TYR A 256 21.19 11.71 -24.63
CA TYR A 256 19.94 11.59 -23.88
C TYR A 256 20.24 10.99 -22.50
N PRO A 257 20.74 11.77 -21.53
CA PRO A 257 21.01 11.29 -20.17
C PRO A 257 19.70 11.06 -19.41
N PRO A 258 19.68 10.21 -18.36
CA PRO A 258 18.54 10.10 -17.48
C PRO A 258 18.30 11.41 -16.72
N GLU A 259 17.03 11.75 -16.48
CA GLU A 259 16.65 12.97 -15.73
C GLU A 259 17.14 12.93 -14.27
N GLU A 260 17.12 11.73 -13.68
CA GLU A 260 17.66 11.45 -12.35
C GLU A 260 18.73 10.35 -12.47
N LEU A 261 19.92 10.60 -11.96
CA LEU A 261 20.99 9.62 -11.87
C LEU A 261 20.67 8.51 -10.85
N LEU A 262 21.25 7.34 -11.05
CA LEU A 262 21.01 6.19 -10.17
C LEU A 262 21.56 6.47 -8.77
N ASP A 263 20.73 6.24 -7.77
CA ASP A 263 21.10 6.33 -6.35
C ASP A 263 21.66 4.98 -5.88
N TYR A 264 22.87 4.94 -5.35
CA TYR A 264 23.45 3.69 -4.85
C TYR A 264 22.65 3.11 -3.66
N ASN A 265 21.81 3.89 -2.95
CA ASN A 265 20.92 3.35 -1.91
C ASN A 265 19.81 2.47 -2.51
N LEU A 266 19.40 2.74 -3.75
CA LEU A 266 18.47 1.87 -4.48
C LEU A 266 19.14 0.54 -4.84
N VAL A 267 20.38 0.60 -5.31
CA VAL A 267 21.20 -0.60 -5.59
C VAL A 267 21.39 -1.45 -4.34
N LYS A 268 21.63 -0.82 -3.19
CA LYS A 268 21.72 -1.49 -1.91
C LYS A 268 20.41 -2.16 -1.48
N ALA A 269 19.28 -1.50 -1.71
CA ALA A 269 17.95 -2.07 -1.45
C ALA A 269 17.66 -3.30 -2.33
N ILE A 270 18.00 -3.25 -3.62
CA ILE A 270 17.90 -4.39 -4.55
C ILE A 270 18.77 -5.55 -4.04
N SER A 271 20.05 -5.27 -3.75
CA SER A 271 21.01 -6.27 -3.26
C SER A 271 20.57 -6.94 -1.94
N TYR A 272 19.95 -6.16 -1.04
CA TYR A 272 19.35 -6.72 0.18
C TYR A 272 18.20 -7.67 -0.14
N ARG A 273 17.30 -7.30 -1.05
CA ARG A 273 16.18 -8.16 -1.42
C ARG A 273 16.62 -9.44 -2.14
N GLU A 274 17.56 -9.31 -3.06
CA GLU A 274 17.96 -10.40 -3.98
C GLU A 274 18.81 -11.48 -3.32
N SER A 275 19.62 -11.10 -2.33
CA SER A 275 20.61 -12.01 -1.76
C SER A 275 20.88 -11.78 -0.28
N ARG A 276 20.14 -10.87 0.39
CA ARG A 276 20.57 -10.28 1.67
C ARG A 276 22.03 -9.82 1.61
N ILE A 277 22.45 -9.20 0.51
CA ILE A 277 23.84 -8.73 0.34
C ILE A 277 24.82 -9.92 0.42
N GLY A 278 24.46 -11.02 -0.22
CA GLY A 278 25.23 -12.26 -0.30
C GLY A 278 25.20 -13.17 0.92
N TYR A 279 24.24 -12.97 1.85
CA TYR A 279 24.00 -13.89 2.97
C TYR A 279 22.97 -14.98 2.66
N GLN A 280 22.18 -14.84 1.60
CA GLN A 280 21.30 -15.89 1.10
C GLN A 280 22.11 -16.96 0.37
N LYS A 281 21.76 -18.23 0.58
CA LYS A 281 22.42 -19.39 -0.07
C LYS A 281 22.40 -19.22 -1.59
N GLY A 282 23.57 -19.27 -2.23
CA GLY A 282 23.73 -19.07 -3.67
C GLY A 282 23.92 -17.60 -4.08
N GLY A 283 23.76 -16.66 -3.16
CA GLY A 283 23.94 -15.22 -3.39
C GLY A 283 25.36 -14.71 -3.09
N GLU A 284 26.30 -15.57 -2.69
CA GLU A 284 27.65 -15.14 -2.25
C GLU A 284 28.41 -14.38 -3.35
N ILE A 285 28.18 -14.78 -4.60
CA ILE A 285 28.74 -14.14 -5.80
C ILE A 285 27.67 -13.31 -6.50
N ASP A 286 26.45 -13.84 -6.67
CA ASP A 286 25.40 -13.18 -7.45
C ASP A 286 24.45 -12.32 -6.60
N ILE A 287 24.97 -11.19 -6.12
CA ILE A 287 24.28 -10.33 -5.15
C ILE A 287 23.05 -9.61 -5.73
N MET A 288 23.10 -9.24 -7.01
CA MET A 288 21.99 -8.59 -7.70
C MET A 288 21.21 -9.56 -8.61
N GLN A 289 21.49 -10.86 -8.57
CA GLN A 289 20.85 -11.92 -9.37
C GLN A 289 20.85 -11.66 -10.89
N VAL A 290 22.02 -11.41 -11.48
CA VAL A 290 22.18 -11.28 -12.94
C VAL A 290 22.92 -12.44 -13.60
N GLY A 291 23.52 -13.34 -12.82
CA GLY A 291 24.39 -14.41 -13.28
C GLY A 291 23.73 -15.78 -13.46
N ASN A 292 22.44 -15.88 -13.18
CA ASN A 292 21.69 -17.13 -13.36
C ASN A 292 21.69 -17.56 -14.84
N GLU A 293 22.06 -18.82 -15.14
CA GLU A 293 22.13 -19.34 -16.52
C GLU A 293 20.79 -19.28 -17.29
N GLY A 294 19.68 -19.13 -16.57
CA GLY A 294 18.36 -18.91 -17.15
C GLY A 294 17.94 -17.44 -17.30
N ASP A 295 18.74 -16.49 -16.83
CA ASP A 295 18.46 -15.05 -16.93
C ASP A 295 19.01 -14.50 -18.25
N PRO A 296 18.17 -13.85 -19.08
CA PRO A 296 18.64 -13.21 -20.31
C PRO A 296 19.66 -12.07 -20.07
N ALA A 297 19.88 -11.60 -18.85
CA ALA A 297 20.70 -10.42 -18.55
C ALA A 297 22.12 -10.49 -19.13
N LEU A 298 22.95 -11.46 -18.72
CA LEU A 298 24.34 -11.57 -19.20
C LEU A 298 24.41 -11.79 -20.71
N HIS A 299 23.51 -12.61 -21.25
CA HIS A 299 23.42 -12.88 -22.68
C HIS A 299 23.05 -11.61 -23.47
N THR A 300 22.12 -10.80 -22.93
CA THR A 300 21.71 -9.52 -23.51
C THR A 300 22.87 -8.54 -23.52
N LEU A 301 23.60 -8.41 -22.40
CA LEU A 301 24.75 -7.52 -22.27
C LEU A 301 25.90 -7.95 -23.20
N ASN A 302 26.20 -9.24 -23.28
CA ASN A 302 27.27 -9.76 -24.14
C ASN A 302 26.88 -9.89 -25.61
N ASN A 303 25.60 -9.71 -25.97
CA ASN A 303 25.11 -9.88 -27.33
C ASN A 303 25.58 -11.19 -28.01
N ASP A 304 25.67 -12.28 -27.24
CA ASP A 304 26.32 -13.54 -27.64
C ASP A 304 25.45 -14.42 -28.57
N GLY A 305 24.26 -13.94 -28.94
CA GLY A 305 23.35 -14.62 -29.84
C GLY A 305 22.44 -15.64 -29.14
N TRP A 306 22.40 -15.65 -27.81
CA TRP A 306 21.44 -16.46 -27.05
C TRP A 306 20.00 -16.14 -27.44
N VAL A 307 19.18 -17.18 -27.54
CA VAL A 307 17.77 -17.11 -27.89
C VAL A 307 16.97 -17.45 -26.64
N ASP A 308 16.11 -16.52 -26.23
CA ASP A 308 15.21 -16.71 -25.10
C ASP A 308 14.29 -17.91 -25.34
N PRO A 309 14.35 -18.98 -24.52
CA PRO A 309 13.56 -20.18 -24.73
C PRO A 309 12.06 -19.95 -24.57
N LEU A 310 11.64 -18.87 -23.89
CA LEU A 310 10.23 -18.52 -23.70
C LEU A 310 9.69 -17.67 -24.85
N THR A 311 10.53 -16.79 -25.43
CA THR A 311 10.07 -15.81 -26.43
C THR A 311 10.58 -16.05 -27.85
N ASP A 312 11.52 -16.98 -28.05
CA ASP A 312 12.22 -17.28 -29.31
C ASP A 312 12.90 -16.03 -29.92
N LYS A 313 13.26 -15.06 -29.07
CA LYS A 313 13.93 -13.82 -29.48
C LYS A 313 15.40 -13.87 -29.11
N VAL A 314 16.24 -13.39 -30.01
CA VAL A 314 17.67 -13.18 -29.70
C VAL A 314 17.77 -12.06 -28.68
N ALA A 315 18.36 -12.34 -27.52
CA ALA A 315 18.68 -11.35 -26.51
C ALA A 315 19.72 -10.39 -27.05
N ARG A 316 19.40 -9.09 -27.08
CA ARG A 316 20.32 -8.06 -27.57
C ARG A 316 20.22 -6.77 -26.78
N GLU A 317 21.37 -6.19 -26.51
CA GLU A 317 21.48 -4.84 -26.03
C GLU A 317 21.79 -3.87 -27.17
N TYR A 318 21.03 -2.78 -27.24
CA TYR A 318 21.18 -1.74 -28.24
C TYR A 318 21.11 -0.33 -27.64
N GLU A 319 21.87 0.56 -28.26
CA GLU A 319 21.88 1.99 -28.04
C GLU A 319 21.25 2.71 -29.22
N ILE A 320 20.59 3.86 -28.97
CA ILE A 320 20.27 4.79 -30.06
C ILE A 320 21.27 5.93 -30.00
N GLN A 321 22.17 5.98 -30.98
CA GLN A 321 23.08 7.10 -31.18
C GLN A 321 22.74 7.79 -32.50
N ASN A 322 22.44 9.09 -32.47
CA ASN A 322 22.07 9.87 -33.65
C ASN A 322 20.92 9.24 -34.49
N GLY A 323 19.97 8.57 -33.83
CA GLY A 323 18.83 7.90 -34.49
C GLY A 323 19.15 6.56 -35.16
N VAL A 324 20.35 6.00 -34.93
CA VAL A 324 20.75 4.66 -35.40
C VAL A 324 20.81 3.70 -34.22
N ASP A 325 20.27 2.50 -34.42
CA ASP A 325 20.35 1.41 -33.45
C ASP A 325 21.76 0.78 -33.53
N GLU A 326 22.59 1.01 -32.51
CA GLU A 326 23.93 0.45 -32.37
C GLU A 326 23.92 -0.67 -31.34
N VAL A 327 24.43 -1.85 -31.69
CA VAL A 327 24.52 -2.99 -30.76
C VAL A 327 25.64 -2.73 -29.77
N LEU A 328 25.36 -2.82 -28.46
CA LEU A 328 26.35 -2.63 -27.39
C LEU A 328 26.93 -3.97 -26.96
N ASP A 329 28.09 -4.34 -27.49
CA ASP A 329 28.77 -5.58 -27.14
C ASP A 329 29.97 -5.29 -26.22
N TYR A 330 29.97 -5.85 -25.01
CA TYR A 330 31.09 -5.76 -24.07
C TYR A 330 32.13 -6.86 -24.27
N GLY A 331 32.11 -7.59 -25.39
CA GLY A 331 33.16 -8.54 -25.76
C GLY A 331 33.28 -9.74 -24.82
N GLY A 332 32.19 -10.13 -24.17
CA GLY A 332 32.20 -11.19 -23.15
C GLY A 332 32.67 -10.73 -21.76
N GLU A 333 32.86 -9.43 -21.54
CA GLU A 333 33.25 -8.89 -20.23
C GLU A 333 32.10 -8.96 -19.21
N ALA A 334 30.84 -9.07 -19.64
CA ALA A 334 29.71 -9.27 -18.72
C ALA A 334 29.71 -10.68 -18.16
N GLN A 335 30.05 -10.80 -16.88
CA GLN A 335 30.17 -12.07 -16.16
C GLN A 335 29.76 -11.91 -14.71
N VAL A 336 29.56 -13.02 -13.99
CA VAL A 336 29.29 -13.03 -12.54
C VAL A 336 30.23 -14.03 -11.88
N THR A 337 31.54 -13.77 -12.01
CA THR A 337 32.58 -14.63 -11.42
C THR A 337 32.99 -14.18 -10.03
N THR A 338 32.74 -12.91 -9.71
CA THR A 338 32.98 -12.28 -8.43
C THR A 338 31.79 -11.42 -8.02
N THR A 339 31.69 -11.11 -6.73
CA THR A 339 30.70 -10.17 -6.21
C THR A 339 30.78 -8.80 -6.89
N GLN A 340 32.00 -8.33 -7.16
CA GLN A 340 32.24 -7.09 -7.88
C GLN A 340 31.62 -7.12 -9.27
N ASP A 341 31.75 -8.26 -9.97
CA ASP A 341 31.15 -8.43 -11.30
C ASP A 341 29.61 -8.41 -11.22
N SER A 342 29.00 -9.14 -10.27
CA SER A 342 27.53 -9.12 -10.08
C SER A 342 26.99 -7.72 -9.82
N ILE A 343 27.64 -6.95 -8.94
CA ILE A 343 27.23 -5.57 -8.67
C ILE A 343 27.40 -4.69 -9.91
N TYR A 344 28.57 -4.77 -10.57
CA TYR A 344 28.89 -3.93 -11.71
C TYR A 344 27.95 -4.17 -12.90
N TRP A 345 27.73 -5.43 -13.26
CA TRP A 345 26.85 -5.81 -14.37
C TRP A 345 25.38 -5.78 -13.99
N GLY A 346 25.03 -6.01 -12.73
CA GLY A 346 23.69 -5.83 -12.18
C GLY A 346 23.22 -4.38 -12.29
N ILE A 347 24.09 -3.42 -11.95
CA ILE A 347 23.82 -2.00 -12.17
C ILE A 347 23.65 -1.71 -13.67
N ARG A 348 24.52 -2.25 -14.53
CA ARG A 348 24.39 -2.03 -15.97
C ARG A 348 23.06 -2.56 -16.51
N TRP A 349 22.64 -3.73 -16.04
CA TRP A 349 21.35 -4.31 -16.37
C TRP A 349 20.19 -3.44 -15.89
N LEU A 350 20.30 -2.85 -14.69
CA LEU A 350 19.30 -1.89 -14.22
C LEU A 350 19.18 -0.65 -15.13
N TYR A 351 20.28 -0.12 -15.67
CA TYR A 351 20.21 0.93 -16.70
C TYR A 351 19.54 0.45 -17.98
N HIS A 352 19.84 -0.77 -18.44
CA HIS A 352 19.16 -1.37 -19.59
C HIS A 352 17.64 -1.37 -19.38
N LYS A 353 17.19 -1.77 -18.18
CA LYS A 353 15.77 -1.78 -17.81
C LYS A 353 15.15 -0.40 -17.63
N ALA A 354 15.96 0.60 -17.27
CA ALA A 354 15.52 1.98 -17.23
C ALA A 354 15.36 2.60 -18.62
N GLN A 355 15.98 2.04 -19.66
CA GLN A 355 15.90 2.57 -21.02
C GLN A 355 14.63 2.11 -21.73
N GLY A 356 14.01 3.04 -22.45
CA GLY A 356 12.94 2.77 -23.41
C GLY A 356 13.20 3.47 -24.74
N ILE A 357 12.54 2.98 -25.78
CA ILE A 357 12.59 3.55 -27.13
C ILE A 357 11.16 3.95 -27.52
N THR A 358 10.99 5.20 -27.95
CA THR A 358 9.73 5.69 -28.50
C THR A 358 9.53 5.23 -29.94
N ASN A 359 8.29 5.36 -30.46
CA ASN A 359 7.98 5.01 -31.85
C ASN A 359 8.79 5.81 -32.89
N ASP A 360 9.25 7.02 -32.55
CA ASP A 360 10.12 7.84 -33.39
C ASP A 360 11.62 7.56 -33.18
N LYS A 361 11.97 6.40 -32.60
CA LYS A 361 13.34 5.97 -32.32
C LYS A 361 14.12 6.98 -31.48
N LYS A 362 13.48 7.56 -30.47
CA LYS A 362 14.18 8.33 -29.44
C LYS A 362 14.30 7.52 -28.17
N ARG A 363 15.46 7.61 -27.53
CA ARG A 363 15.64 7.09 -26.19
C ARG A 363 14.81 7.92 -25.22
N TYR A 364 14.15 7.26 -24.29
CA TYR A 364 13.62 7.87 -23.07
C TYR A 364 14.02 7.02 -21.86
N TRP A 365 13.94 7.63 -20.68
CA TRP A 365 14.25 6.97 -19.42
C TRP A 365 12.97 6.77 -18.63
N ARG A 366 12.74 5.53 -18.19
CA ARG A 366 11.70 5.20 -17.21
C ARG A 366 12.12 5.71 -15.84
N SER A 367 11.15 5.84 -14.94
CA SER A 367 11.49 6.09 -13.53
C SER A 367 12.33 4.94 -12.98
N TRP A 368 13.19 5.20 -11.99
CA TRP A 368 13.97 4.14 -11.34
C TRP A 368 13.09 3.06 -10.71
N LYS A 369 11.88 3.41 -10.26
CA LYS A 369 10.93 2.43 -9.73
C LYS A 369 10.41 1.49 -10.82
N ASP A 370 10.10 2.01 -12.01
CA ASP A 370 9.72 1.19 -13.16
C ASP A 370 10.90 0.37 -13.68
N ALA A 371 12.13 0.89 -13.58
CA ALA A 371 13.32 0.13 -13.90
C ALA A 371 13.46 -1.09 -12.98
N VAL A 372 13.25 -0.94 -11.67
CA VAL A 372 13.23 -2.07 -10.71
C VAL A 372 12.13 -3.07 -11.02
N LEU A 373 10.94 -2.62 -11.40
CA LEU A 373 9.85 -3.51 -11.81
C LEU A 373 10.26 -4.40 -13.00
N ASN A 374 10.94 -3.82 -13.99
CA ASN A 374 11.40 -4.54 -15.18
C ASN A 374 12.71 -5.32 -14.97
N TYR A 375 13.45 -4.97 -13.93
CA TYR A 375 14.68 -5.63 -13.49
C TYR A 375 14.38 -7.00 -12.88
N GLY A 376 13.48 -7.04 -11.89
CA GLY A 376 13.10 -8.27 -11.21
C GLY A 376 12.00 -9.06 -11.95
N PRO A 377 11.12 -9.78 -11.23
CA PRO A 377 10.16 -10.72 -11.80
C PRO A 377 8.97 -10.07 -12.55
N GLY A 378 9.01 -8.77 -12.83
CA GLY A 378 7.89 -8.05 -13.46
C GLY A 378 6.67 -7.85 -12.54
N LYS A 379 6.83 -8.03 -11.22
CA LYS A 379 5.75 -7.93 -10.23
C LYS A 379 5.81 -6.61 -9.45
N ALA A 380 4.67 -5.94 -9.30
CA ALA A 380 4.59 -4.65 -8.60
C ALA A 380 5.00 -4.77 -7.12
N GLU A 381 4.66 -5.90 -6.49
CA GLU A 381 4.99 -6.20 -5.10
C GLU A 381 6.50 -6.20 -4.86
N TYR A 382 7.27 -6.71 -5.82
CA TYR A 382 8.72 -6.71 -5.77
C TYR A 382 9.29 -5.28 -5.80
N ALA A 383 8.82 -4.46 -6.74
CA ALA A 383 9.26 -3.07 -6.87
C ALA A 383 8.84 -2.22 -5.66
N ASP A 384 7.62 -2.42 -5.15
CA ASP A 384 7.11 -1.73 -3.96
C ASP A 384 7.92 -2.11 -2.71
N TYR A 385 8.27 -3.38 -2.56
CA TYR A 385 9.12 -3.87 -1.47
C TYR A 385 10.51 -3.19 -1.47
N ILE A 386 11.18 -3.19 -2.62
CA ILE A 386 12.48 -2.51 -2.76
C ILE A 386 12.35 -1.02 -2.53
N TRP A 387 11.28 -0.39 -3.01
CA TRP A 387 11.04 1.03 -2.80
C TRP A 387 10.81 1.37 -1.32
N MET A 388 10.15 0.48 -0.57
CA MET A 388 9.96 0.61 0.87
C MET A 388 11.30 0.52 1.61
N ILE A 389 12.20 -0.41 1.24
CA ILE A 389 13.57 -0.45 1.79
C ILE A 389 14.33 0.84 1.44
N TYR A 390 14.29 1.26 0.17
CA TYR A 390 15.01 2.43 -0.31
C TYR A 390 14.53 3.76 0.31
N LYS A 391 13.22 3.93 0.51
CA LYS A 391 12.66 5.20 1.03
C LYS A 391 12.52 5.22 2.55
N GLU A 392 12.23 4.09 3.17
CA GLU A 392 11.86 4.03 4.59
C GLU A 392 12.85 3.21 5.43
N GLY A 393 13.70 2.40 4.80
CA GLY A 393 14.60 1.49 5.51
C GLY A 393 13.89 0.34 6.18
N ILE A 394 12.80 -0.14 5.57
CA ILE A 394 11.93 -1.15 6.16
C ILE A 394 11.84 -2.34 5.21
N ALA A 395 12.25 -3.50 5.71
CA ALA A 395 12.08 -4.81 5.07
C ALA A 395 10.98 -5.58 5.83
N VAL A 396 10.03 -6.18 5.11
CA VAL A 396 8.93 -6.98 5.71
C VAL A 396 9.04 -8.42 5.22
N GLU A 397 9.60 -9.29 6.03
CA GLU A 397 9.82 -10.72 5.71
C GLU A 397 8.94 -11.55 6.64
N GLU A 398 8.07 -12.42 6.10
CA GLU A 398 7.32 -13.41 6.91
C GLU A 398 6.62 -12.83 8.15
N ASN A 399 5.94 -11.67 7.97
CA ASN A 399 5.29 -10.89 9.04
C ASN A 399 6.22 -10.20 10.05
N VAL A 400 7.54 -10.33 9.92
CA VAL A 400 8.54 -9.60 10.70
C VAL A 400 8.94 -8.32 9.98
N ARG A 401 8.82 -7.19 10.68
CA ARG A 401 9.23 -5.87 10.18
C ARG A 401 10.67 -5.57 10.63
N ASN A 402 11.63 -5.74 9.74
CA ASN A 402 13.04 -5.40 9.95
C ASN A 402 13.30 -3.93 9.59
N ILE A 403 13.70 -3.14 10.58
CA ILE A 403 14.10 -1.73 10.38
C ILE A 403 15.60 -1.70 10.11
N LEU A 404 15.95 -1.57 8.84
CA LEU A 404 17.32 -1.50 8.33
C LEU A 404 17.93 -0.14 8.61
N TRP A 405 17.19 0.96 8.53
CA TRP A 405 17.69 2.27 8.94
C TRP A 405 16.52 3.21 9.24
N ILE A 406 16.78 4.25 10.04
CA ILE A 406 15.78 5.27 10.36
C ILE A 406 16.26 6.59 9.78
N LYS A 407 15.45 7.19 8.91
CA LYS A 407 15.73 8.55 8.40
C LYS A 407 15.93 9.49 9.60
N LYS A 408 17.05 10.23 9.64
CA LYS A 408 17.39 11.13 10.77
C LYS A 408 16.24 12.08 11.17
N GLU A 409 15.40 12.46 10.21
CA GLU A 409 14.21 13.30 10.41
C GLU A 409 13.11 12.61 11.25
N ASN A 410 12.96 11.28 11.15
CA ASN A 410 11.99 10.49 11.91
C ASN A 410 12.48 10.14 13.31
N GLY A 411 13.80 10.09 13.54
CA GLY A 411 14.38 9.84 14.87
C GLY A 411 13.97 10.90 15.90
N ALA A 412 13.83 12.17 15.47
CA ALA A 412 13.35 13.24 16.34
C ALA A 412 11.86 13.09 16.72
N ILE A 413 11.05 12.49 15.84
CA ILE A 413 9.64 12.22 16.10
C ILE A 413 9.48 11.02 17.04
N PHE A 414 10.25 9.96 16.84
CA PHE A 414 10.24 8.77 17.70
C PHE A 414 10.77 9.08 19.12
N LEU A 415 11.83 9.90 19.24
CA LEU A 415 12.34 10.35 20.55
C LEU A 415 11.33 11.26 21.27
N LYS A 416 10.61 12.11 20.52
CA LYS A 416 9.49 12.90 21.06
C LYS A 416 8.34 11.98 21.51
N LEU A 417 8.03 10.91 20.79
CA LEU A 417 7.01 9.94 21.17
C LEU A 417 7.39 9.16 22.43
N LEU A 418 8.64 8.72 22.56
CA LEU A 418 9.16 8.07 23.77
C LEU A 418 9.15 9.01 24.97
N LEU A 419 9.49 10.29 24.77
CA LEU A 419 9.37 11.31 25.81
C LEU A 419 7.90 11.54 26.20
N ILE A 420 6.98 11.56 25.24
CA ILE A 420 5.53 11.68 25.50
C ILE A 420 5.00 10.46 26.25
N ILE A 421 5.42 9.23 25.91
CA ILE A 421 5.01 8.00 26.58
C ILE A 421 5.59 7.93 28.01
N GLY A 422 6.87 8.29 28.18
CA GLY A 422 7.50 8.40 29.50
C GLY A 422 6.84 9.47 30.38
N PHE A 423 6.42 10.60 29.78
CA PHE A 423 5.69 11.66 30.48
C PHE A 423 4.23 11.25 30.79
N SER A 424 3.61 10.45 29.91
CA SER A 424 2.25 9.91 30.09
C SER A 424 2.19 8.84 31.18
N LEU A 425 3.25 8.04 31.36
CA LEU A 425 3.35 7.07 32.45
C LEU A 425 3.55 7.75 33.81
N LEU A 426 4.26 8.89 33.86
CA LEU A 426 4.43 9.70 35.07
C LEU A 426 3.16 10.48 35.48
N ILE A 427 2.33 10.88 34.52
CA ILE A 427 1.07 11.63 34.78
C ILE A 427 -0.14 10.69 34.91
N GLY A 428 -0.12 9.53 34.25
CA GLY A 428 -1.22 8.57 34.18
C GLY A 428 -1.63 7.97 35.54
N GLY A 429 -0.70 7.87 36.49
CA GLY A 429 -1.00 7.39 37.84
C GLY A 429 -1.88 8.34 38.68
N PHE A 430 -1.85 9.65 38.39
CA PHE A 430 -2.58 10.66 39.17
C PHE A 430 -3.81 11.22 38.43
N GLY A 431 -3.77 11.25 37.09
CA GLY A 431 -4.89 11.71 36.26
C GLY A 431 -6.05 10.71 36.14
N TYR A 432 -5.78 9.41 36.21
CA TYR A 432 -6.79 8.37 36.04
C TYR A 432 -7.80 8.31 37.21
N TYR A 433 -7.38 8.64 38.43
CA TYR A 433 -8.26 8.66 39.61
C TYR A 433 -9.21 9.87 39.66
N LEU A 434 -8.86 10.99 39.01
CA LEU A 434 -9.68 12.22 39.01
C LEU A 434 -10.46 12.44 37.70
N GLY A 435 -9.99 11.91 36.56
CA GLY A 435 -10.63 12.08 35.25
C GLY A 435 -11.92 11.27 35.06
N VAL A 436 -12.03 10.09 35.67
CA VAL A 436 -13.18 9.18 35.52
C VAL A 436 -14.47 9.76 36.14
N ARG A 437 -14.37 10.69 37.09
CA ARG A 437 -15.57 11.30 37.71
C ARG A 437 -16.12 12.52 36.96
N LYS A 438 -15.37 13.08 36.01
CA LYS A 438 -15.76 14.32 35.29
C LYS A 438 -16.20 14.09 33.84
N TYR A 439 -15.91 12.91 33.27
CA TYR A 439 -16.28 12.56 31.89
C TYR A 439 -17.66 11.89 31.72
N LEU A 440 -18.42 11.71 32.81
CA LEU A 440 -19.78 11.15 32.78
C LEU A 440 -20.89 12.22 32.87
N GLY A 441 -20.53 13.52 32.84
CA GLY A 441 -21.50 14.61 32.76
C GLY A 441 -21.33 15.33 31.42
N GLU A 442 -22.39 15.34 30.60
CA GLU A 442 -22.52 16.06 29.33
C GLU A 442 -22.07 15.32 28.06
N SER A 443 -22.60 14.10 27.87
CA SER A 443 -22.91 13.60 26.52
C SER A 443 -24.31 14.07 26.15
N THR A 444 -24.42 14.90 25.11
CA THR A 444 -25.70 15.21 24.45
C THR A 444 -26.43 13.90 24.16
N ALA A 445 -27.70 13.81 24.59
CA ALA A 445 -28.56 12.64 24.44
C ALA A 445 -28.67 12.17 22.97
N ARG A 446 -27.72 11.35 22.50
CA ARG A 446 -28.04 10.33 21.50
C ARG A 446 -28.95 9.36 22.24
N LYS A 447 -30.16 9.15 21.72
CA LYS A 447 -30.98 8.02 22.16
C LYS A 447 -30.08 6.79 22.17
N GLU A 448 -29.97 6.13 23.31
CA GLU A 448 -29.34 4.81 23.40
C GLU A 448 -30.15 3.88 22.50
N VAL A 449 -29.66 3.67 21.28
CA VAL A 449 -30.19 2.66 20.38
C VAL A 449 -29.63 1.34 20.89
N SER A 450 -30.50 0.39 21.20
CA SER A 450 -30.07 -0.93 21.67
C SER A 450 -29.25 -1.65 20.59
N ALA A 451 -28.35 -2.56 20.99
CA ALA A 451 -27.60 -3.38 20.03
C ALA A 451 -28.55 -4.10 19.05
N GLN A 452 -29.70 -4.57 19.52
CA GLN A 452 -30.70 -5.23 18.68
C GLN A 452 -31.32 -4.29 17.63
N GLU A 453 -31.54 -3.02 17.96
CA GLU A 453 -32.01 -2.03 16.99
C GLU A 453 -30.92 -1.68 15.98
N ILE A 454 -29.65 -1.60 16.40
CA ILE A 454 -28.51 -1.43 15.50
C ILE A 454 -28.46 -2.58 14.49
N TYR A 455 -28.51 -3.83 14.94
CA TYR A 455 -28.50 -4.99 14.04
C TYR A 455 -29.69 -5.01 13.08
N LYS A 456 -30.89 -4.62 13.53
CA LYS A 456 -32.06 -4.48 12.64
C LYS A 456 -31.87 -3.40 11.57
N MET A 457 -31.18 -2.31 11.88
CA MET A 457 -30.88 -1.25 10.92
C MET A 457 -29.86 -1.71 9.88
N VAL A 458 -28.78 -2.37 10.33
CA VAL A 458 -27.76 -2.93 9.45
C VAL A 458 -28.33 -4.04 8.57
N ASP A 459 -29.15 -4.93 9.12
CA ASP A 459 -29.82 -6.02 8.40
C ASP A 459 -30.71 -5.50 7.27
N LYS A 460 -31.42 -4.41 7.52
CA LYS A 460 -32.25 -3.77 6.50
C LYS A 460 -31.43 -3.26 5.31
N ILE A 461 -30.29 -2.62 5.58
CA ILE A 461 -29.39 -2.13 4.51
C ILE A 461 -28.72 -3.30 3.80
N PHE A 462 -28.35 -4.35 4.54
CA PHE A 462 -27.83 -5.58 3.96
C PHE A 462 -28.78 -6.20 2.95
N LEU A 463 -30.08 -6.28 3.27
CA LEU A 463 -31.08 -6.79 2.33
C LEU A 463 -31.26 -5.88 1.09
N GLU A 464 -31.09 -4.57 1.23
CA GLU A 464 -31.08 -3.64 0.08
C GLU A 464 -29.85 -3.89 -0.81
N ASP A 465 -28.65 -4.00 -0.22
CA ASP A 465 -27.40 -4.31 -0.91
C ASP A 465 -27.44 -5.72 -1.55
N LEU A 466 -28.14 -6.68 -0.92
CA LEU A 466 -28.32 -8.03 -1.45
C LEU A 466 -29.18 -8.04 -2.73
N GLU A 467 -30.23 -7.22 -2.81
CA GLU A 467 -31.01 -7.09 -4.05
C GLU A 467 -30.20 -6.47 -5.19
N ASP A 468 -29.20 -5.65 -4.87
CA ASP A 468 -28.22 -5.16 -5.84
C ASP A 468 -27.21 -6.25 -6.24
N TYR A 469 -26.73 -7.03 -5.28
CA TYR A 469 -25.85 -8.19 -5.51
C TYR A 469 -26.46 -9.21 -6.47
N LYS A 470 -27.78 -9.41 -6.45
CA LYS A 470 -28.50 -10.29 -7.39
C LYS A 470 -28.49 -9.81 -8.85
N LYS A 471 -28.18 -8.54 -9.12
CA LYS A 471 -28.29 -7.95 -10.47
C LYS A 471 -27.07 -8.27 -11.34
N GLU A 472 -27.29 -8.51 -12.62
CA GLU A 472 -26.22 -8.90 -13.55
C GLU A 472 -25.19 -7.80 -13.88
N THR A 473 -25.53 -6.52 -13.63
CA THR A 473 -24.88 -5.37 -14.29
C THR A 473 -23.87 -4.59 -13.45
N MET A 474 -23.63 -4.98 -12.20
CA MET A 474 -22.73 -4.23 -11.31
C MET A 474 -21.25 -4.56 -11.55
N GLN A 475 -20.39 -3.54 -11.44
CA GLN A 475 -18.94 -3.73 -11.42
C GLN A 475 -18.54 -4.38 -10.09
N TYR A 476 -17.73 -5.43 -10.17
CA TYR A 476 -17.17 -6.13 -9.01
C TYR A 476 -16.38 -5.13 -8.13
N GLY A 477 -16.72 -5.05 -6.82
CA GLY A 477 -15.95 -4.29 -5.82
C GLY A 477 -16.73 -3.37 -4.88
N ASP A 478 -17.97 -3.01 -5.21
CA ASP A 478 -18.78 -2.05 -4.42
C ASP A 478 -19.90 -2.72 -3.59
N PHE A 479 -19.93 -4.05 -3.48
CA PHE A 479 -21.00 -4.76 -2.76
C PHE A 479 -20.95 -4.47 -1.26
N PHE A 480 -22.11 -4.26 -0.63
CA PHE A 480 -22.22 -4.11 0.84
C PHE A 480 -21.45 -2.93 1.47
N GLU A 481 -20.97 -1.95 0.69
CA GLU A 481 -20.27 -0.77 1.23
C GLU A 481 -21.18 0.04 2.17
N ASP A 482 -22.45 0.18 1.79
CA ASP A 482 -23.47 0.89 2.57
C ASP A 482 -23.76 0.16 3.89
N THR A 483 -23.90 -1.18 3.84
CA THR A 483 -23.99 -2.03 5.03
C THR A 483 -22.82 -1.79 5.99
N LEU A 484 -21.58 -1.84 5.50
CA LEU A 484 -20.39 -1.64 6.35
C LEU A 484 -20.26 -0.21 6.89
N ARG A 485 -20.66 0.78 6.10
CA ARG A 485 -20.66 2.19 6.53
C ARG A 485 -21.63 2.38 7.69
N GLU A 486 -22.86 1.91 7.56
CA GLU A 486 -23.85 1.99 8.65
C GLU A 486 -23.37 1.23 9.89
N CYS A 487 -22.87 0.01 9.69
CA CYS A 487 -22.30 -0.82 10.74
C CYS A 487 -21.22 -0.06 11.52
N ARG A 488 -20.30 0.61 10.83
CA ARG A 488 -19.24 1.44 11.43
C ARG A 488 -19.78 2.66 12.17
N GLU A 489 -20.75 3.35 11.59
CA GLU A 489 -21.37 4.55 12.19
C GLU A 489 -22.14 4.23 13.46
N LEU A 490 -22.74 3.04 13.53
CA LEU A 490 -23.49 2.54 14.69
C LEU A 490 -22.64 1.75 15.70
N GLY A 491 -21.36 1.49 15.41
CA GLY A 491 -20.46 0.77 16.32
C GLY A 491 -20.71 -0.74 16.41
N CYS A 492 -21.16 -1.36 15.32
CA CYS A 492 -21.29 -2.82 15.21
C CYS A 492 -19.91 -3.53 15.29
N ILE A 493 -19.95 -4.86 15.45
CA ILE A 493 -18.78 -5.72 15.17
C ILE A 493 -18.93 -6.25 13.75
N LYS A 494 -18.02 -5.86 12.83
CA LYS A 494 -18.10 -6.24 11.41
C LYS A 494 -18.15 -7.76 11.21
N GLN A 495 -17.36 -8.51 11.96
CA GLN A 495 -17.30 -9.97 11.88
C GLN A 495 -18.66 -10.63 12.15
N ALA A 496 -19.45 -10.06 13.07
CA ALA A 496 -20.78 -10.57 13.37
C ALA A 496 -21.75 -10.38 12.18
N VAL A 497 -21.60 -9.29 11.43
CA VAL A 497 -22.41 -9.04 10.22
C VAL A 497 -22.00 -9.97 9.10
N VAL A 498 -20.69 -10.15 8.86
CA VAL A 498 -20.21 -11.08 7.83
C VAL A 498 -20.68 -12.51 8.12
N TYR A 499 -20.52 -12.96 9.36
CA TYR A 499 -20.90 -14.30 9.80
C TYR A 499 -22.41 -14.56 9.71
N ASP A 500 -23.25 -13.60 10.09
CA ASP A 500 -24.70 -13.81 10.01
C ASP A 500 -25.20 -13.90 8.56
N LYS A 501 -24.41 -13.39 7.59
CA LYS A 501 -24.89 -13.10 6.24
C LYS A 501 -24.25 -13.88 5.10
N TYR A 502 -23.05 -14.44 5.27
CA TYR A 502 -22.36 -15.12 4.16
C TYR A 502 -23.18 -16.28 3.54
N LYS A 503 -23.97 -17.02 4.34
CA LYS A 503 -24.87 -18.06 3.81
C LYS A 503 -25.87 -17.52 2.81
N THR A 504 -26.51 -16.38 3.11
CA THR A 504 -27.41 -15.70 2.19
C THR A 504 -26.69 -15.17 0.95
N ILE A 505 -25.43 -14.73 1.07
CA ILE A 505 -24.61 -14.30 -0.07
C ILE A 505 -24.29 -15.49 -1.00
N ILE A 506 -24.04 -16.67 -0.42
CA ILE A 506 -23.78 -17.92 -1.16
C ILE A 506 -25.03 -18.38 -1.91
N GLU A 507 -26.20 -18.36 -1.27
CA GLU A 507 -27.47 -18.73 -1.93
C GLU A 507 -27.76 -17.90 -3.19
N GLU A 508 -27.23 -16.67 -3.25
CA GLU A 508 -27.45 -15.71 -4.33
C GLU A 508 -26.21 -15.53 -5.23
N MET A 509 -25.14 -16.30 -5.00
CA MET A 509 -23.91 -16.17 -5.78
C MET A 509 -24.05 -16.80 -7.17
N ARG A 510 -23.39 -16.18 -8.16
CA ARG A 510 -23.43 -16.63 -9.56
C ARG A 510 -22.20 -17.45 -9.94
N ASN A 511 -21.06 -17.08 -9.38
CA ASN A 511 -19.77 -17.73 -9.56
C ASN A 511 -18.85 -17.37 -8.39
N ASN A 512 -17.69 -18.01 -8.32
CA ASN A 512 -16.75 -17.83 -7.21
C ASN A 512 -16.23 -16.39 -7.15
N GLU A 513 -15.95 -15.75 -8.29
CA GLU A 513 -15.50 -14.35 -8.35
C GLU A 513 -16.55 -13.39 -7.77
N HIS A 514 -17.84 -13.65 -7.98
CA HIS A 514 -18.95 -12.88 -7.42
C HIS A 514 -18.97 -12.92 -5.90
N PHE A 515 -18.81 -14.12 -5.34
CA PHE A 515 -18.71 -14.28 -3.90
C PHE A 515 -17.44 -13.63 -3.33
N LEU A 516 -16.27 -13.88 -3.93
CA LEU A 516 -15.00 -13.32 -3.48
C LEU A 516 -15.00 -11.79 -3.51
N ALA A 517 -15.58 -11.17 -4.55
CA ALA A 517 -15.72 -9.73 -4.61
C ALA A 517 -16.62 -9.20 -3.46
N ALA A 518 -17.75 -9.85 -3.18
CA ALA A 518 -18.62 -9.47 -2.07
C ALA A 518 -17.93 -9.61 -0.71
N MET A 519 -17.21 -10.72 -0.49
CA MET A 519 -16.44 -10.94 0.73
C MET A 519 -15.28 -9.95 0.88
N GLY A 520 -14.65 -9.57 -0.23
CA GLY A 520 -13.61 -8.56 -0.24
C GLY A 520 -14.14 -7.20 0.18
N SER A 521 -15.27 -6.77 -0.40
CA SER A 521 -15.93 -5.52 0.02
C SER A 521 -16.33 -5.53 1.49
N LEU A 522 -16.73 -6.70 2.04
CA LEU A 522 -17.02 -6.90 3.47
C LEU A 522 -15.77 -6.89 4.38
N GLY A 523 -14.57 -6.85 3.81
CA GLY A 523 -13.29 -6.80 4.52
C GLY A 523 -12.81 -8.15 5.03
N ALA A 524 -13.19 -9.24 4.35
CA ALA A 524 -12.81 -10.61 4.70
C ALA A 524 -11.67 -11.19 3.82
N GLU A 525 -10.92 -10.34 3.11
CA GLU A 525 -10.03 -10.69 1.99
C GLU A 525 -8.95 -11.76 2.28
N ASN A 526 -8.54 -11.95 3.53
CA ASN A 526 -7.27 -12.64 3.83
C ASN A 526 -7.35 -14.17 4.02
N ASN A 527 -8.53 -14.79 3.93
CA ASN A 527 -8.70 -16.21 4.30
C ASN A 527 -9.43 -17.07 3.24
N PHE A 528 -9.54 -16.63 1.99
CA PHE A 528 -10.24 -17.38 0.93
C PHE A 528 -9.26 -17.98 -0.07
N PHE A 529 -9.43 -19.26 -0.36
CA PHE A 529 -8.67 -19.97 -1.37
C PHE A 529 -9.60 -20.50 -2.45
N LEU A 530 -9.20 -20.33 -3.71
CA LEU A 530 -9.92 -20.77 -4.90
C LEU A 530 -9.12 -21.88 -5.58
N ARG A 531 -9.49 -23.13 -5.35
CA ARG A 531 -8.78 -24.34 -5.85
C ARG A 531 -9.76 -25.50 -6.02
N ASP A 532 -9.42 -26.41 -6.93
CA ASP A 532 -10.05 -27.72 -7.10
C ASP A 532 -9.59 -28.64 -5.96
N ILE A 533 -10.34 -28.65 -4.85
CA ILE A 533 -9.99 -29.35 -3.59
C ILE A 533 -10.59 -30.75 -3.50
N ASP A 534 -11.56 -31.07 -4.35
CA ASP A 534 -12.10 -32.42 -4.46
C ASP A 534 -11.67 -33.16 -5.75
N ASN A 535 -10.92 -32.49 -6.63
CA ASN A 535 -10.38 -33.00 -7.90
C ASN A 535 -11.48 -33.36 -8.91
N ASP A 536 -12.59 -32.61 -8.92
CA ASP A 536 -13.69 -32.77 -9.87
C ASP A 536 -13.50 -31.95 -11.18
N GLY A 537 -12.43 -31.15 -11.25
CA GLY A 537 -12.10 -30.27 -12.38
C GLY A 537 -12.69 -28.87 -12.29
N LYS A 538 -13.41 -28.53 -11.21
CA LYS A 538 -13.90 -27.18 -10.90
C LYS A 538 -13.14 -26.63 -9.70
N ASN A 539 -13.24 -25.32 -9.48
CA ASN A 539 -12.64 -24.73 -8.28
C ASN A 539 -13.74 -24.50 -7.25
N GLU A 540 -13.43 -24.79 -6.00
CA GLU A 540 -14.24 -24.51 -4.84
C GLU A 540 -13.63 -23.32 -4.09
N ILE A 541 -14.38 -22.80 -3.12
CA ILE A 541 -13.86 -21.77 -2.21
C ILE A 541 -13.72 -22.35 -0.81
N ALA A 542 -12.50 -22.47 -0.31
CA ALA A 542 -12.21 -22.85 1.08
C ALA A 542 -11.85 -21.64 1.93
N PHE A 543 -12.32 -21.59 3.18
CA PHE A 543 -11.98 -20.52 4.13
C PHE A 543 -12.21 -20.90 5.60
N LEU A 544 -11.54 -20.19 6.51
CA LEU A 544 -11.80 -20.23 7.96
C LEU A 544 -12.45 -18.94 8.45
N MET A 545 -13.41 -19.08 9.35
CA MET A 545 -14.01 -17.97 10.10
C MET A 545 -14.19 -18.30 11.58
N SER A 546 -13.89 -17.34 12.46
CA SER A 546 -14.23 -17.48 13.89
C SER A 546 -15.75 -17.45 14.06
N ASP A 547 -16.29 -18.35 14.88
CA ASP A 547 -17.70 -18.33 15.27
C ASP A 547 -17.93 -17.19 16.28
N PRO A 548 -18.65 -16.10 15.91
CA PRO A 548 -18.86 -14.97 16.80
C PRO A 548 -19.79 -15.30 17.97
N LEU A 549 -20.60 -16.36 17.86
CA LEU A 549 -21.50 -16.82 18.92
C LEU A 549 -20.77 -17.72 19.90
N ASN A 550 -19.77 -18.47 19.43
CA ASN A 550 -18.92 -19.34 20.24
C ASN A 550 -17.44 -18.98 20.00
N ARG A 551 -16.91 -18.04 20.78
CA ARG A 551 -15.54 -17.50 20.64
C ARG A 551 -14.40 -18.52 20.72
N ASP A 552 -14.73 -19.74 21.11
CA ASP A 552 -13.83 -20.88 21.20
C ASP A 552 -14.00 -21.82 20.00
N ASN A 553 -14.73 -21.45 18.95
CA ASN A 553 -14.90 -22.28 17.76
C ASN A 553 -14.44 -21.52 16.52
N ILE A 554 -13.83 -22.25 15.61
CA ILE A 554 -13.59 -21.83 14.23
C ILE A 554 -14.40 -22.73 13.32
N ILE A 555 -14.93 -22.17 12.24
CA ILE A 555 -15.64 -22.91 11.21
C ILE A 555 -14.76 -22.92 9.97
N LEU A 556 -14.36 -24.14 9.57
CA LEU A 556 -13.82 -24.40 8.25
C LEU A 556 -14.99 -24.58 7.28
N SER A 557 -14.97 -23.87 6.16
CA SER A 557 -16.04 -23.86 5.19
C SER A 557 -15.50 -24.12 3.79
N ALA A 558 -16.27 -24.85 2.99
CA ALA A 558 -16.06 -25.03 1.55
C ALA A 558 -17.36 -24.70 0.81
N ILE A 559 -17.25 -23.96 -0.29
CA ILE A 559 -18.35 -23.68 -1.21
C ILE A 559 -18.08 -24.41 -2.51
N ASP A 560 -19.00 -25.28 -2.89
CA ASP A 560 -18.88 -26.19 -4.03
C ASP A 560 -20.21 -26.25 -4.81
N LYS A 561 -20.17 -26.65 -6.09
CA LYS A 561 -21.34 -26.90 -6.91
C LYS A 561 -21.81 -28.34 -6.78
N ASN A 562 -23.04 -28.50 -6.34
CA ASN A 562 -23.70 -29.80 -6.37
C ASN A 562 -23.94 -30.33 -7.79
N ILE A 563 -24.50 -31.54 -7.90
CA ILE A 563 -24.81 -32.20 -9.19
C ILE A 563 -25.76 -31.40 -10.09
N ASP A 564 -26.56 -30.50 -9.52
CA ASP A 564 -27.48 -29.62 -10.24
C ASP A 564 -26.82 -28.27 -10.64
N GLY A 565 -25.55 -28.08 -10.28
CA GLY A 565 -24.77 -26.87 -10.53
C GLY A 565 -25.03 -25.73 -9.55
N ASN A 566 -25.80 -25.97 -8.48
CA ASN A 566 -26.09 -24.99 -7.43
C ASN A 566 -24.96 -24.96 -6.41
N PHE A 567 -24.62 -23.78 -5.90
CA PHE A 567 -23.63 -23.64 -4.84
C PHE A 567 -24.18 -24.14 -3.50
N GLU A 568 -23.41 -24.99 -2.85
CA GLU A 568 -23.66 -25.52 -1.52
C GLU A 568 -22.47 -25.23 -0.60
N LEU A 569 -22.78 -25.06 0.68
CA LEU A 569 -21.82 -24.74 1.72
C LEU A 569 -21.66 -25.95 2.65
N THR A 570 -20.46 -26.54 2.68
CA THR A 570 -20.06 -27.51 3.70
C THR A 570 -19.35 -26.78 4.83
N GLU A 571 -19.62 -27.16 6.09
CA GLU A 571 -18.97 -26.59 7.27
C GLU A 571 -18.46 -27.66 8.22
N LYS A 572 -17.26 -27.45 8.77
CA LYS A 572 -16.69 -28.22 9.86
C LYS A 572 -16.39 -27.29 11.03
N ASN A 573 -17.06 -27.54 12.16
CA ASN A 573 -16.78 -26.82 13.40
C ASN A 573 -15.56 -27.42 14.11
N ILE A 574 -14.55 -26.60 14.36
CA ILE A 574 -13.31 -26.96 15.04
C ILE A 574 -13.33 -26.27 16.41
N LYS A 575 -13.32 -27.08 17.47
CA LYS A 575 -13.46 -26.62 18.85
C LYS A 575 -12.13 -26.14 19.44
N TRP A 576 -12.26 -25.20 20.37
CA TRP A 576 -11.25 -24.48 21.17
C TRP A 576 -10.32 -23.52 20.40
N GLY A 577 -10.61 -23.22 19.13
CA GLY A 577 -9.83 -22.25 18.33
C GLY A 577 -10.33 -20.81 18.47
N HIS A 578 -9.41 -19.84 18.50
CA HIS A 578 -9.74 -18.41 18.55
C HIS A 578 -9.59 -17.71 17.19
N SER A 579 -8.51 -18.05 16.47
CA SER A 579 -8.18 -17.53 15.14
C SER A 579 -7.39 -18.57 14.37
N GLY A 580 -7.34 -18.45 13.05
CA GLY A 580 -6.54 -19.35 12.24
C GLY A 580 -6.43 -18.89 10.79
N SER A 581 -5.59 -19.60 10.06
CA SER A 581 -5.38 -19.49 8.61
C SER A 581 -5.47 -20.88 8.00
N ILE A 582 -5.66 -20.94 6.67
CA ILE A 582 -5.53 -22.18 5.92
C ILE A 582 -4.50 -22.03 4.82
N GLU A 583 -3.99 -23.16 4.37
CA GLU A 583 -3.24 -23.35 3.14
C GLU A 583 -3.78 -24.60 2.43
N ILE A 584 -3.46 -24.74 1.14
CA ILE A 584 -3.91 -25.86 0.31
C ILE A 584 -2.69 -26.51 -0.35
N PHE A 585 -2.45 -27.79 -0.05
CA PHE A 585 -1.30 -28.56 -0.52
C PHE A 585 -1.74 -29.95 -0.97
N ASP A 586 -1.11 -30.51 -1.99
CA ASP A 586 -1.20 -31.95 -2.26
C ASP A 586 -0.18 -32.65 -1.36
N LEU A 587 -0.64 -33.12 -0.21
CA LEU A 587 0.22 -33.76 0.78
C LEU A 587 0.28 -35.27 0.58
N THR A 588 -0.74 -35.86 -0.04
CA THR A 588 -0.86 -37.32 -0.19
C THR A 588 -0.32 -37.84 -1.53
N GLY A 589 -0.03 -36.95 -2.48
CA GLY A 589 0.50 -37.28 -3.81
C GLY A 589 -0.55 -37.87 -4.75
N ASP A 590 -1.84 -37.73 -4.43
CA ASP A 590 -2.95 -38.26 -5.21
C ASP A 590 -3.58 -37.21 -6.15
N LEU A 591 -2.95 -36.04 -6.27
CA LEU A 591 -3.41 -34.86 -7.02
C LEU A 591 -4.66 -34.19 -6.45
N LYS A 592 -5.14 -34.62 -5.28
CA LYS A 592 -6.27 -34.03 -4.60
C LYS A 592 -5.77 -33.26 -3.38
N PRO A 593 -5.73 -31.92 -3.43
CA PRO A 593 -5.07 -31.18 -2.39
C PRO A 593 -5.88 -31.14 -1.08
N GLU A 594 -5.17 -31.31 0.02
CA GLU A 594 -5.65 -31.16 1.38
C GLU A 594 -5.73 -29.69 1.81
N ILE A 595 -6.66 -29.42 2.73
CA ILE A 595 -6.78 -28.15 3.43
C ILE A 595 -6.03 -28.25 4.76
N VAL A 596 -4.93 -27.52 4.85
CA VAL A 596 -4.11 -27.41 6.05
C VAL A 596 -4.57 -26.20 6.85
N SER A 597 -5.05 -26.40 8.07
CA SER A 597 -5.55 -25.33 8.94
C SER A 597 -4.63 -25.13 10.15
N TYR A 598 -4.13 -23.91 10.31
CA TYR A 598 -3.34 -23.48 11.47
C TYR A 598 -4.26 -22.73 12.43
N ILE A 599 -4.54 -23.31 13.59
CA ILE A 599 -5.53 -22.78 14.53
C ILE A 599 -4.86 -22.42 15.83
N SER A 600 -4.93 -21.14 16.21
CA SER A 600 -4.42 -20.64 17.48
C SER A 600 -5.39 -20.92 18.63
N PHE A 601 -4.86 -21.56 19.68
CA PHE A 601 -5.54 -21.79 20.96
C PHE A 601 -5.04 -20.80 22.04
N GLY A 602 -4.50 -19.65 21.59
CA GLY A 602 -3.96 -18.61 22.47
C GLY A 602 -2.52 -18.90 22.89
N LYS A 603 -2.27 -19.06 24.20
CA LYS A 603 -0.91 -19.18 24.76
C LYS A 603 -0.18 -20.48 24.39
N GLY A 604 -0.90 -21.47 23.86
CA GLY A 604 -0.32 -22.76 23.45
C GLY A 604 0.34 -22.73 22.07
N GLY A 605 0.22 -21.64 21.31
CA GLY A 605 0.62 -21.63 19.91
C GLY A 605 -0.49 -22.11 18.98
N GLU A 606 -0.10 -22.54 17.78
CA GLU A 606 -1.00 -22.97 16.71
C GLU A 606 -1.03 -24.49 16.62
N CYS A 607 -2.22 -25.10 16.54
CA CYS A 607 -2.35 -26.51 16.20
C CYS A 607 -2.55 -26.67 14.69
N LEU A 608 -2.01 -27.75 14.14
CA LEU A 608 -2.20 -28.13 12.75
C LEU A 608 -3.36 -29.10 12.62
N PHE A 609 -4.22 -28.88 11.64
CA PHE A 609 -5.23 -29.83 11.21
C PHE A 609 -5.14 -29.99 9.70
N VAL A 610 -5.25 -31.22 9.21
CA VAL A 610 -5.29 -31.51 7.78
C VAL A 610 -6.62 -32.18 7.45
N TYR A 611 -7.33 -31.58 6.51
CA TYR A 611 -8.62 -32.06 6.03
C TYR A 611 -8.53 -32.45 4.56
N GLN A 612 -9.03 -33.63 4.24
CA GLN A 612 -9.39 -33.99 2.88
C GLN A 612 -10.86 -33.61 2.66
N TYR A 613 -11.15 -32.89 1.57
CA TYR A 613 -12.51 -32.51 1.20
C TYR A 613 -13.04 -33.48 0.15
N ASP A 614 -14.07 -34.25 0.50
CA ASP A 614 -14.80 -35.12 -0.42
C ASP A 614 -16.24 -34.63 -0.42
N TYR A 615 -16.65 -33.85 -1.42
CA TYR A 615 -17.97 -33.21 -1.39
C TYR A 615 -19.09 -34.21 -1.02
N PRO A 616 -19.94 -33.91 -0.01
CA PRO A 616 -20.07 -32.65 0.72
C PRO A 616 -19.44 -32.68 2.13
N GLU A 617 -18.37 -33.45 2.38
CA GLU A 617 -17.83 -33.71 3.72
C GLU A 617 -16.34 -33.35 3.87
N PHE A 618 -15.99 -32.88 5.07
CA PHE A 618 -14.60 -32.75 5.51
C PHE A 618 -14.17 -33.96 6.33
N LYS A 619 -13.15 -34.67 5.85
CA LYS A 619 -12.49 -35.77 6.57
C LYS A 619 -11.20 -35.26 7.19
N GLU A 620 -11.13 -35.27 8.53
CA GLU A 620 -9.88 -34.99 9.24
C GLU A 620 -8.95 -36.19 9.04
N ILE A 621 -7.79 -35.96 8.43
CA ILE A 621 -6.80 -37.02 8.14
C ILE A 621 -5.47 -36.80 8.85
N PHE A 622 -5.31 -35.69 9.59
CA PHE A 622 -4.17 -35.46 10.48
C PHE A 622 -4.47 -34.31 11.44
N THR A 623 -3.88 -34.37 12.64
CA THR A 623 -3.98 -33.32 13.65
C THR A 623 -2.74 -33.36 14.56
N VAL A 624 -2.18 -32.19 14.87
CA VAL A 624 -1.09 -32.01 15.84
C VAL A 624 -1.48 -30.93 16.85
N ARG A 625 -1.50 -31.28 18.14
CA ARG A 625 -1.93 -30.38 19.25
C ARG A 625 -0.98 -30.33 20.44
N GLU A 626 0.00 -31.22 20.45
CA GLU A 626 0.81 -31.54 21.63
C GLU A 626 1.97 -30.56 21.84
N PHE A 627 2.27 -29.72 20.83
CA PHE A 627 3.38 -28.80 20.83
C PHE A 627 2.98 -27.40 21.29
N LEU A 628 3.85 -26.79 22.09
CA LEU A 628 3.84 -25.37 22.40
C LEU A 628 4.72 -24.64 21.38
N TYR A 629 4.17 -23.57 20.79
CA TYR A 629 4.85 -22.75 19.76
C TYR A 629 5.45 -23.57 18.60
N PRO A 630 4.67 -24.46 17.96
CA PRO A 630 5.22 -25.28 16.89
C PRO A 630 5.55 -24.47 15.64
N GLU A 631 6.59 -24.92 14.95
CA GLU A 631 6.96 -24.57 13.58
C GLU A 631 6.66 -25.76 12.68
N TYR A 632 5.99 -25.50 11.55
CA TYR A 632 5.60 -26.52 10.58
C TYR A 632 6.38 -26.32 9.28
N THR A 633 6.97 -27.39 8.75
CA THR A 633 7.60 -27.40 7.42
C THR A 633 7.02 -28.54 6.59
N PHE A 634 6.75 -28.26 5.32
CA PHE A 634 6.20 -29.21 4.35
C PHE A 634 7.22 -29.45 3.25
N SER A 635 7.62 -30.69 3.02
CA SER A 635 8.58 -31.04 1.98
C SER A 635 8.41 -32.47 1.53
N ASP A 636 8.57 -32.75 0.23
CA ASP A 636 8.78 -34.10 -0.30
C ASP A 636 10.30 -34.41 -0.23
N ALA A 637 10.77 -34.83 0.94
CA ALA A 637 12.19 -34.98 1.25
C ALA A 637 12.79 -36.26 0.65
N ASP A 638 11.99 -37.29 0.45
CA ASP A 638 12.42 -38.56 -0.16
C ASP A 638 12.04 -38.71 -1.64
N ASN A 639 11.35 -37.70 -2.20
CA ASN A 639 10.97 -37.57 -3.60
C ASN A 639 10.02 -38.70 -4.05
N ASP A 640 9.08 -39.08 -3.19
CA ASP A 640 8.04 -40.07 -3.45
C ASP A 640 6.69 -39.47 -3.89
N GLN A 641 6.64 -38.14 -4.03
CA GLN A 641 5.46 -37.32 -4.37
C GLN A 641 4.45 -37.14 -3.24
N LYS A 642 4.71 -37.67 -2.04
CA LYS A 642 4.01 -37.27 -0.82
C LYS A 642 4.81 -36.17 -0.14
N MET A 643 4.13 -35.30 0.59
CA MET A 643 4.83 -34.29 1.40
C MET A 643 4.90 -34.75 2.85
N GLU A 644 6.09 -34.78 3.41
CA GLU A 644 6.29 -34.91 4.84
C GLU A 644 5.91 -33.61 5.56
N ILE A 645 5.28 -33.77 6.73
CA ILE A 645 5.01 -32.71 7.68
C ILE A 645 6.03 -32.83 8.80
N LYS A 646 6.98 -31.90 8.81
CA LYS A 646 7.93 -31.75 9.91
C LYS A 646 7.38 -30.75 10.92
N VAL A 647 7.37 -31.13 12.19
CA VAL A 647 6.95 -30.31 13.32
C VAL A 647 8.10 -30.16 14.30
N ILE A 648 8.44 -28.91 14.64
CA ILE A 648 9.40 -28.59 15.71
C ILE A 648 8.68 -27.75 16.75
N GLY A 649 8.75 -28.10 18.03
CA GLY A 649 8.19 -27.25 19.09
C GLY A 649 8.49 -27.77 20.49
N GLU A 650 8.00 -27.07 21.51
CA GLU A 650 8.16 -27.48 22.90
C GLU A 650 7.10 -28.54 23.28
N GLY A 651 7.52 -29.72 23.72
CA GLY A 651 6.62 -30.74 24.25
C GLY A 651 6.04 -30.39 25.63
N ALA A 652 5.22 -31.30 26.19
CA ALA A 652 4.60 -31.10 27.51
C ALA A 652 5.63 -30.88 28.64
N ASP A 653 6.81 -31.48 28.53
CA ASP A 653 7.92 -31.35 29.48
C ASP A 653 8.85 -30.15 29.17
N ARG A 654 8.51 -29.35 28.14
CA ARG A 654 9.28 -28.20 27.60
C ARG A 654 10.60 -28.54 26.91
N ASP A 655 10.83 -29.80 26.62
CA ASP A 655 11.89 -30.20 25.71
C ASP A 655 11.52 -29.83 24.28
N ILE A 656 12.51 -29.44 23.47
CA ILE A 656 12.30 -29.24 22.03
C ILE A 656 12.22 -30.63 21.39
N ILE A 657 11.07 -30.92 20.79
CA ILE A 657 10.78 -32.16 20.09
C ILE A 657 10.72 -31.85 18.59
N GLU A 658 11.30 -32.74 17.79
CA GLU A 658 11.20 -32.75 16.34
C GLU A 658 10.53 -34.05 15.89
N GLU A 659 9.40 -33.95 15.20
CA GLU A 659 8.66 -35.08 14.64
C GLU A 659 8.48 -34.89 13.13
N ILE A 660 8.60 -35.99 12.37
CA ILE A 660 8.35 -36.01 10.93
C ILE A 660 7.25 -37.02 10.64
N TYR A 661 6.24 -36.57 9.91
CA TYR A 661 5.05 -37.34 9.57
C TYR A 661 4.91 -37.50 8.06
N GLU A 662 4.54 -38.68 7.58
CA GLU A 662 4.23 -38.96 6.16
C GLU A 662 2.87 -39.64 6.04
N TYR A 663 2.15 -39.43 4.95
CA TYR A 663 0.85 -40.05 4.71
C TYR A 663 0.94 -41.57 4.42
N ASP A 664 0.26 -42.39 5.23
CA ASP A 664 0.08 -43.83 4.97
C ASP A 664 -1.32 -44.09 4.35
N PRO A 665 -1.39 -44.47 3.06
CA PRO A 665 -2.67 -44.71 2.38
C PRO A 665 -3.46 -45.89 2.98
N ASN A 666 -2.83 -46.82 3.69
CA ASN A 666 -3.54 -47.93 4.33
C ASN A 666 -4.30 -47.48 5.57
N GLN A 667 -3.82 -46.44 6.24
CA GLN A 667 -4.43 -45.87 7.44
C GLN A 667 -5.29 -44.65 7.12
N ASN A 668 -5.14 -44.07 5.92
CA ASN A 668 -5.73 -42.80 5.52
C ASN A 668 -5.41 -41.72 6.57
N ASN A 669 -4.16 -41.69 7.02
CA ASN A 669 -3.69 -40.81 8.07
C ASN A 669 -2.17 -40.64 7.93
N PHE A 670 -1.63 -39.57 8.50
CA PHE A 670 -0.20 -39.39 8.60
C PHE A 670 0.36 -40.20 9.76
N VAL A 671 1.49 -40.86 9.53
CA VAL A 671 2.18 -41.70 10.49
C VAL A 671 3.54 -41.09 10.82
N LEU A 672 3.94 -41.20 12.08
CA LEU A 672 5.23 -40.72 12.56
C LEU A 672 6.35 -41.59 11.96
N MET A 673 7.24 -40.96 11.19
CA MET A 673 8.38 -41.61 10.53
C MET A 673 9.62 -41.58 11.43
N SER A 674 9.84 -40.48 12.13
CA SER A 674 10.95 -40.30 13.07
C SER A 674 10.58 -39.31 14.17
N ASP A 675 11.11 -39.57 15.38
CA ASP A 675 11.06 -38.68 16.54
C ASP A 675 12.50 -38.52 17.06
N GLU A 676 13.05 -37.31 16.90
CA GLU A 676 14.35 -36.93 17.44
C GLU A 676 14.15 -36.04 18.68
N SER A 677 13.93 -36.66 19.84
CA SER A 677 14.05 -35.95 21.11
C SER A 677 15.51 -35.56 21.36
N GLN A 678 15.80 -34.25 21.39
CA GLN A 678 17.10 -33.76 21.84
C GLN A 678 17.22 -33.94 23.36
N GLY A 679 17.53 -35.16 23.81
CA GLY A 679 17.76 -35.45 25.22
C GLY A 679 18.87 -34.55 25.78
N GLU A 680 18.56 -33.83 26.85
CA GLU A 680 19.41 -32.87 27.57
C GLU A 680 20.91 -33.22 27.54
N GLY A 681 21.64 -32.60 26.61
CA GLY A 681 23.04 -32.29 26.84
C GLY A 681 23.10 -31.25 27.96
N LYS A 682 23.23 -31.73 29.21
CA LYS A 682 23.44 -30.92 30.43
C LYS A 682 24.19 -29.62 30.14
N TYR A 683 23.50 -28.49 30.21
CA TYR A 683 24.12 -27.20 30.43
C TYR A 683 24.69 -27.21 31.86
N GLU A 684 25.98 -27.57 32.00
CA GLU A 684 26.74 -27.23 33.20
C GLU A 684 26.97 -25.70 33.21
N ASP A 685 26.56 -25.08 34.31
CA ASP A 685 26.67 -23.65 34.64
C ASP A 685 27.95 -22.96 34.12
N LYS A 686 27.77 -21.84 33.42
CA LYS A 686 28.76 -20.76 33.31
C LYS A 686 28.13 -19.38 33.36
#